data_AF-A0AAW7X1N4-F1
#
_entry.id   AF-A0AAW7X1N4-F1
#
_cell.length_a   1.000
_cell.length_b   1.000
_cell.length_c   1.000
_cell.angle_alpha   90.00
_cell.angle_beta   90.00
_cell.angle_gamma   90.00
#
_symmetry.space_group_name_H-M   'P 1'
#
loop_
_entity.id
_entity.type
_entity.pdbx_description
1 polymer ?
#
loop_
_entity_poly.entity_id
_entity_poly.type
_entity_poly.pdbx_seq_one_letter_code
_entity_poly.pdbx_strand_id
1 'polypeptide(L)'
;MKNNKFRSSFTLKKLTPFFVAGTMLGGSNAWASCDYTVTNQWSSGFTGNVRITNSGNTPTNGWAVNWQYAGDNRISNSWGAQLSGSNPYSATAESWNAVIQPSQSIEIGFQGTGDGNEIPTINGDVCQTSSGSTSSSSSSSTSSSSSSSSSSSSSSNSSSSSSSSSSSSSSSGSTTGYIHIEENELGFCYVQGSVDSNNGGFTGTGFANTDNVNGSQINWKVNVDFDGYYALEWRYANGSGAARTASVSANGAQSEISFPTTGSWDSWLLDSTTLFLKAGVNDVILSANTSSGLANIDSLTVHGDGVAAADCNTDGSSSSSSSSSSSSSSSSTSSSSSSSSSSSTSSSSGGPQILKAFPSAEGYGKITAGGRGGDVYIVTNLNDSGAGSLRQAVEASGPRTVVFEVSGTITLNKPLTIKNNNITIAGQTAPGDGITLRKHNFSIQADDVIVRYIRVRFGDETLTDSDAVSMRYQKNIILDHVSASWGDDETLSLYHGENITVQWSMITETLNRGGEHAFAAIWGSPFSTFHHNLIAHNVARNVRFASGSGYTDYRNNVVYNWGYSSTHGGEAQQVGNANFNFTTVNMVGNYYKPGPRTESGVRSRLLTPNTRNGDADLGSFYVSGNYMVGSPNVTADNSIGVSNKNALISSPWNSMKIEGEQTAEQAYESVLAYAGASKVRDSVDTRIIEEVRTGTATYGGNGIIESQNEVGGWPQLRSETPPQDSDRDGMPDEWERANNLNPFNAADRNTKDSIGYTMLERYINGLVD
;
A
#
# COMPACT_ATOMS: atom_id res chain seq x y z
N MET A 1 -45.52 -39.44 -40.68
CA MET A 1 -45.47 -39.01 -42.09
C MET A 1 -45.26 -37.49 -42.08
N LYS A 2 -44.31 -36.81 -42.72
CA LYS A 2 -43.09 -37.05 -43.52
C LYS A 2 -42.20 -35.81 -43.21
N ASN A 3 -41.00 -35.97 -42.66
CA ASN A 3 -39.71 -35.82 -43.35
C ASN A 3 -39.63 -34.72 -44.43
N ASN A 4 -38.68 -33.79 -44.24
CA ASN A 4 -37.67 -33.53 -45.27
C ASN A 4 -36.33 -33.07 -44.65
N LYS A 5 -35.32 -33.92 -44.85
CA LYS A 5 -33.88 -33.68 -44.64
C LYS A 5 -33.30 -33.17 -45.96
N PHE A 6 -32.37 -32.23 -45.91
CA PHE A 6 -31.37 -32.06 -46.96
C PHE A 6 -29.98 -32.33 -46.38
N ARG A 7 -29.32 -33.36 -46.94
CA ARG A 7 -27.88 -33.64 -46.79
C ARG A 7 -27.16 -33.01 -47.98
N SER A 8 -26.00 -32.41 -47.74
CA SER A 8 -24.94 -32.31 -48.74
C SER A 8 -23.61 -32.73 -48.12
N SER A 9 -22.92 -33.59 -48.86
CA SER A 9 -21.67 -34.28 -48.57
C SER A 9 -20.48 -33.37 -48.81
N PHE A 10 -19.48 -33.36 -47.92
CA PHE A 10 -18.12 -33.01 -48.32
C PHE A 10 -17.07 -33.92 -47.66
N THR A 11 -16.25 -34.45 -48.55
CA THR A 11 -15.22 -35.48 -48.38
C THR A 11 -13.99 -34.92 -47.68
N LEU A 12 -13.48 -35.66 -46.70
CA LEU A 12 -12.19 -35.41 -46.05
C LEU A 12 -11.05 -35.53 -47.09
N LYS A 13 -10.42 -34.42 -47.46
CA LYS A 13 -9.09 -34.44 -48.10
C LYS A 13 -8.03 -34.19 -47.04
N LYS A 14 -7.20 -35.21 -46.83
CA LYS A 14 -5.91 -35.10 -46.13
C LYS A 14 -5.09 -33.97 -46.73
N LEU A 15 -4.71 -32.99 -45.92
CA LEU A 15 -3.62 -32.06 -46.19
C LEU A 15 -2.49 -32.40 -45.24
N THR A 16 -1.43 -32.95 -45.81
CA THR A 16 -0.11 -33.15 -45.23
C THR A 16 0.50 -31.79 -44.92
N PRO A 17 1.01 -31.51 -43.70
CA PRO A 17 1.83 -30.34 -43.49
C PRO A 17 3.25 -30.63 -44.02
N PHE A 18 3.70 -29.78 -44.93
CA PHE A 18 5.08 -29.69 -45.37
C PHE A 18 5.93 -29.24 -44.17
N PHE A 19 6.86 -30.09 -43.74
CA PHE A 19 7.95 -29.70 -42.84
C PHE A 19 8.89 -28.77 -43.62
N VAL A 20 8.98 -27.51 -43.21
CA VAL A 20 10.16 -26.68 -43.46
C VAL A 20 10.92 -26.63 -42.15
N ALA A 21 12.05 -27.35 -42.12
CA ALA A 21 13.04 -27.25 -41.07
C ALA A 21 13.71 -25.88 -41.18
N GLY A 22 13.28 -24.94 -40.34
CA GLY A 22 14.00 -23.71 -40.04
C GLY A 22 14.67 -23.88 -38.68
N THR A 23 15.98 -24.09 -38.67
CA THR A 23 16.84 -23.96 -37.48
C THR A 23 16.69 -22.56 -36.89
N MET A 24 15.91 -22.43 -35.82
CA MET A 24 15.99 -21.30 -34.90
C MET A 24 17.06 -21.60 -33.87
N LEU A 25 18.17 -20.87 -33.99
CA LEU A 25 19.23 -20.80 -33.00
C LEU A 25 18.67 -20.20 -31.69
N GLY A 26 19.12 -20.76 -30.57
CA GLY A 26 18.59 -20.53 -29.24
C GLY A 26 18.47 -19.07 -28.83
N GLY A 27 17.29 -18.73 -28.30
CA GLY A 27 17.05 -17.55 -27.48
C GLY A 27 17.27 -17.93 -26.01
N SER A 28 18.08 -17.14 -25.32
CA SER A 28 18.53 -17.26 -23.93
C SER A 28 17.41 -17.61 -22.93
N ASN A 29 17.65 -18.66 -22.14
CA ASN A 29 16.78 -19.14 -21.05
C ASN A 29 16.48 -18.04 -20.02
N ALA A 30 15.19 -17.83 -19.73
CA ALA A 30 14.73 -17.10 -18.56
C ALA A 30 14.97 -17.96 -17.31
N TRP A 31 15.56 -17.38 -16.27
CA TRP A 31 15.88 -18.09 -15.03
C TRP A 31 14.66 -18.09 -14.11
N ALA A 32 14.21 -19.26 -13.67
CA ALA A 32 13.20 -19.40 -12.62
C ALA A 32 13.78 -20.09 -11.38
N SER A 33 13.39 -19.62 -10.20
CA SER A 33 13.58 -20.36 -8.95
C SER A 33 12.49 -21.42 -8.84
N CYS A 34 12.84 -22.62 -8.37
CA CYS A 34 11.90 -23.70 -8.20
C CYS A 34 12.03 -24.33 -6.81
N ASP A 35 10.94 -24.29 -6.05
CA ASP A 35 10.90 -24.69 -4.66
C ASP A 35 9.92 -25.85 -4.48
N TYR A 36 10.35 -26.91 -3.78
CA TYR A 36 9.50 -28.04 -3.40
C TYR A 36 9.16 -27.94 -1.92
N THR A 37 7.87 -27.94 -1.60
CA THR A 37 7.37 -27.81 -0.22
C THR A 37 6.37 -28.92 0.08
N VAL A 38 6.45 -29.52 1.27
CA VAL A 38 5.41 -30.40 1.79
C VAL A 38 4.47 -29.58 2.67
N THR A 39 3.21 -29.49 2.26
CA THR A 39 2.19 -28.61 2.87
C THR A 39 1.37 -29.29 3.96
N ASN A 40 1.23 -30.62 3.90
CA ASN A 40 0.59 -31.42 4.94
C ASN A 40 1.11 -32.86 4.89
N GLN A 41 1.19 -33.54 6.04
CA GLN A 41 1.68 -34.91 6.14
C GLN A 41 0.91 -35.75 7.17
N TRP A 42 0.71 -37.03 6.89
CA TRP A 42 0.12 -38.02 7.78
C TRP A 42 0.84 -39.36 7.66
N SER A 43 0.48 -40.35 8.47
CA SER A 43 1.23 -41.61 8.63
C SER A 43 1.46 -42.46 7.37
N SER A 44 0.81 -42.16 6.25
CA SER A 44 0.94 -42.93 4.99
C SER A 44 0.88 -42.07 3.73
N GLY A 45 0.89 -40.74 3.86
CA GLY A 45 0.86 -39.85 2.70
C GLY A 45 1.05 -38.39 3.07
N PHE A 46 1.13 -37.56 2.04
CA PHE A 46 1.39 -36.14 2.16
C PHE A 46 0.75 -35.36 1.01
N THR A 47 0.61 -34.05 1.18
CA THR A 47 0.41 -33.11 0.08
C THR A 47 1.64 -32.22 -0.04
N GLY A 48 2.05 -31.94 -1.27
CA GLY A 48 3.17 -31.05 -1.54
C GLY A 48 2.93 -30.20 -2.77
N ASN A 49 3.78 -29.18 -2.91
CA ASN A 49 3.72 -28.19 -3.95
C ASN A 49 5.11 -28.05 -4.59
N VAL A 50 5.15 -27.76 -5.90
CA VAL A 50 6.32 -27.18 -6.55
C VAL A 50 5.95 -25.78 -7.00
N ARG A 51 6.64 -24.78 -6.46
CA ARG A 51 6.51 -23.37 -6.84
C ARG A 51 7.56 -23.06 -7.90
N ILE A 52 7.15 -22.41 -8.99
CA ILE A 52 8.05 -21.93 -10.05
C ILE A 52 7.91 -20.40 -10.10
N THR A 53 8.99 -19.68 -9.84
CA THR A 53 9.00 -18.21 -9.82
C THR A 53 9.86 -17.69 -10.95
N ASN A 54 9.28 -16.89 -11.86
CA ASN A 54 10.08 -16.23 -12.90
C ASN A 54 10.86 -15.07 -12.28
N SER A 55 12.15 -15.28 -12.04
CA SER A 55 13.05 -14.28 -11.47
C SER A 55 13.71 -13.40 -12.54
N GLY A 56 13.37 -13.59 -13.82
CA GLY A 56 13.85 -12.78 -14.93
C GLY A 56 12.89 -11.64 -15.31
N ASN A 57 13.35 -10.78 -16.23
CA ASN A 57 12.59 -9.59 -16.66
C ASN A 57 11.76 -9.83 -17.94
N THR A 58 11.66 -11.07 -18.41
CA THR A 58 10.86 -11.45 -19.58
C THR A 58 9.89 -12.57 -19.22
N PRO A 59 8.65 -12.59 -19.76
CA PRO A 59 7.72 -13.69 -19.50
C PRO A 59 8.29 -15.04 -19.94
N THR A 60 8.20 -16.04 -19.08
CA THR A 60 8.52 -17.44 -19.42
C THR A 60 7.30 -18.05 -20.08
N ASN A 61 7.43 -18.53 -21.32
CA ASN A 61 6.33 -19.13 -22.08
C ASN A 61 6.61 -20.62 -22.35
N GLY A 62 5.84 -21.47 -21.66
CA GLY A 62 6.08 -22.90 -21.54
C GLY A 62 7.10 -23.18 -20.44
N TRP A 63 6.68 -23.92 -19.41
CA TRP A 63 7.57 -24.41 -18.37
C TRP A 63 7.46 -25.93 -18.26
N ALA A 64 8.58 -26.54 -17.91
CA ALA A 64 8.69 -27.97 -17.65
C ALA A 64 9.66 -28.18 -16.50
N VAL A 65 9.22 -28.94 -15.51
CA VAL A 65 10.02 -29.31 -14.34
C VAL A 65 10.00 -30.83 -14.17
N ASN A 66 11.05 -31.37 -13.57
CA ASN A 66 11.19 -32.79 -13.31
C ASN A 66 11.92 -33.02 -11.99
N TRP A 67 11.57 -34.11 -11.31
CA TRP A 67 12.19 -34.49 -10.05
C TRP A 67 12.07 -36.00 -9.83
N GLN A 68 12.85 -36.50 -8.89
CA GLN A 68 12.86 -37.91 -8.51
C GLN A 68 12.97 -38.05 -7.00
N TYR A 69 12.16 -38.93 -6.41
CA TYR A 69 12.35 -39.40 -5.04
C TYR A 69 13.34 -40.58 -5.03
N ALA A 70 14.37 -40.50 -4.19
CA ALA A 70 15.26 -41.59 -3.81
C ALA A 70 14.60 -42.55 -2.81
N GLY A 71 13.68 -42.07 -1.97
CA GLY A 71 12.97 -42.86 -0.96
C GLY A 71 11.66 -43.49 -1.48
N ASP A 72 10.78 -43.83 -0.53
CA ASP A 72 9.51 -44.53 -0.81
C ASP A 72 8.37 -43.60 -1.25
N ASN A 73 8.59 -42.28 -1.28
CA ASN A 73 7.56 -41.31 -1.64
C ASN A 73 7.12 -41.46 -3.12
N ARG A 74 5.81 -41.57 -3.36
CA ARG A 74 5.22 -41.69 -4.72
C ARG A 74 4.00 -40.80 -4.87
N ILE A 75 3.88 -40.08 -5.98
CA ILE A 75 2.74 -39.22 -6.28
C ILE A 75 1.56 -40.09 -6.74
N SER A 76 0.40 -39.88 -6.13
CA SER A 76 -0.85 -40.56 -6.47
C SER A 76 -1.83 -39.67 -7.22
N ASN A 77 -1.75 -38.35 -7.05
CA ASN A 77 -2.61 -37.39 -7.75
C ASN A 77 -1.91 -36.03 -7.88
N SER A 78 -2.28 -35.23 -8.87
CA SER A 78 -1.73 -33.89 -9.11
C SER A 78 -2.77 -32.90 -9.65
N TRP A 79 -2.54 -31.62 -9.43
CA TRP A 79 -3.33 -30.52 -10.00
C TRP A 79 -2.43 -29.34 -10.35
N GLY A 80 -2.90 -28.47 -11.24
CA GLY A 80 -2.13 -27.31 -11.70
C GLY A 80 -1.05 -27.63 -12.74
N ALA A 81 -0.87 -28.91 -13.12
CA ALA A 81 0.10 -29.35 -14.12
C ALA A 81 -0.33 -30.63 -14.83
N GLN A 82 0.21 -30.82 -16.03
CA GLN A 82 0.20 -32.12 -16.71
C GLN A 82 1.37 -32.95 -16.17
N LEU A 83 1.08 -33.80 -15.18
CA LEU A 83 2.09 -34.69 -14.59
C LEU A 83 2.19 -36.00 -15.38
N SER A 84 3.41 -36.44 -15.63
CA SER A 84 3.74 -37.73 -16.25
C SER A 84 4.89 -38.44 -15.53
N GLY A 85 5.01 -39.75 -15.77
CA GLY A 85 6.03 -40.59 -15.12
C GLY A 85 5.53 -41.25 -13.84
N SER A 86 6.36 -42.13 -13.29
CA SER A 86 6.07 -42.90 -12.07
C SER A 86 7.29 -42.91 -11.14
N ASN A 87 8.01 -41.79 -11.09
CA ASN A 87 9.34 -41.58 -10.50
C ASN A 87 10.52 -42.04 -11.41
N PRO A 88 11.23 -41.15 -12.14
CA PRO A 88 11.14 -39.69 -12.07
C PRO A 88 9.80 -39.16 -12.61
N TYR A 89 9.38 -38.01 -12.07
CA TYR A 89 8.19 -37.28 -12.51
C TYR A 89 8.59 -36.13 -13.41
N SER A 90 7.74 -35.82 -14.39
CA SER A 90 7.83 -34.62 -15.21
C SER A 90 6.48 -33.91 -15.23
N ALA A 91 6.48 -32.63 -14.88
CA ALA A 91 5.32 -31.76 -14.88
C ALA A 91 5.49 -30.66 -15.92
N THR A 92 4.50 -30.48 -16.78
CA THR A 92 4.46 -29.42 -17.79
C THR A 92 3.24 -28.52 -17.62
N ALA A 93 3.35 -27.32 -18.19
CA ALA A 93 2.28 -26.33 -18.16
C ALA A 93 0.92 -26.83 -18.67
N GLU A 94 -0.14 -26.40 -18.00
CA GLU A 94 -1.49 -26.37 -18.57
C GLU A 94 -1.66 -25.12 -19.44
N SER A 95 -2.66 -25.13 -20.31
CA SER A 95 -2.86 -24.02 -21.27
C SER A 95 -3.07 -22.65 -20.62
N TRP A 96 -3.55 -22.62 -19.37
CA TRP A 96 -3.88 -21.38 -18.64
C TRP A 96 -2.73 -20.86 -17.75
N ASN A 97 -1.70 -21.66 -17.47
CA ASN A 97 -0.53 -21.24 -16.69
C ASN A 97 0.80 -21.37 -17.44
N ALA A 98 0.76 -21.54 -18.77
CA ALA A 98 1.96 -21.64 -19.60
C ALA A 98 2.82 -20.37 -19.59
N VAL A 99 2.24 -19.19 -19.30
CA VAL A 99 2.98 -17.94 -19.24
C VAL A 99 3.15 -17.49 -17.78
N ILE A 100 4.40 -17.33 -17.35
CA ILE A 100 4.76 -16.78 -16.03
C ILE A 100 5.40 -15.41 -16.26
N GLN A 101 4.74 -14.32 -15.83
CA GLN A 101 5.26 -12.95 -15.96
C GLN A 101 6.49 -12.73 -15.07
N PRO A 102 7.34 -11.73 -15.34
CA PRO A 102 8.42 -11.32 -14.43
C PRO A 102 7.93 -11.16 -12.99
N SER A 103 8.67 -11.73 -12.03
CA SER A 103 8.34 -11.77 -10.60
C SER A 103 7.06 -12.51 -10.22
N GLN A 104 6.35 -13.12 -11.17
CA GLN A 104 5.20 -13.96 -10.89
C GLN A 104 5.66 -15.37 -10.49
N SER A 105 4.92 -15.98 -9.56
CA SER A 105 5.04 -17.40 -9.25
C SER A 105 3.80 -18.16 -9.70
N ILE A 106 3.99 -19.43 -10.04
CA ILE A 106 2.92 -20.41 -10.11
C ILE A 106 3.22 -21.54 -9.14
N GLU A 107 2.17 -22.24 -8.72
CA GLU A 107 2.30 -23.45 -7.92
C GLU A 107 1.55 -24.60 -8.56
N ILE A 108 2.21 -25.76 -8.56
CA ILE A 108 1.60 -27.04 -8.91
C ILE A 108 1.52 -27.86 -7.64
N GLY A 109 0.39 -28.52 -7.41
CA GLY A 109 0.17 -29.32 -6.21
C GLY A 109 0.03 -30.80 -6.53
N PHE A 110 0.39 -31.64 -5.57
CA PHE A 110 0.24 -33.08 -5.67
C PHE A 110 -0.05 -33.71 -4.31
N GLN A 111 -0.71 -34.86 -4.36
CA GLN A 111 -0.86 -35.77 -3.24
C GLN A 111 0.07 -36.96 -3.46
N GLY A 112 0.84 -37.32 -2.44
CA GLY A 112 1.75 -38.45 -2.43
C GLY A 112 1.44 -39.47 -1.33
N THR A 113 1.95 -40.67 -1.53
CA THR A 113 2.04 -41.76 -0.56
C THR A 113 3.46 -41.85 -0.03
N GLY A 114 3.64 -42.24 1.23
CA GLY A 114 4.93 -42.25 1.92
C GLY A 114 4.95 -41.29 3.11
N ASP A 115 6.14 -40.96 3.61
CA ASP A 115 6.30 -40.20 4.86
C ASP A 115 6.35 -38.68 4.65
N GLY A 116 6.53 -38.21 3.42
CA GLY A 116 6.63 -36.79 3.08
C GLY A 116 7.89 -36.08 3.58
N ASN A 117 8.86 -36.78 4.20
CA ASN A 117 10.07 -36.14 4.75
C ASN A 117 11.12 -35.86 3.67
N GLU A 118 11.01 -36.50 2.51
CA GLU A 118 11.93 -36.34 1.41
C GLU A 118 11.62 -35.10 0.57
N ILE A 119 12.60 -34.21 0.45
CA ILE A 119 12.57 -33.02 -0.42
C ILE A 119 13.47 -33.29 -1.64
N PRO A 120 12.91 -33.68 -2.80
CA PRO A 120 13.68 -33.95 -4.00
C PRO A 120 14.16 -32.64 -4.65
N THR A 121 15.28 -32.69 -5.35
CA THR A 121 15.75 -31.57 -6.16
C THR A 121 14.87 -31.42 -7.41
N ILE A 122 14.37 -30.20 -7.64
CA ILE A 122 13.62 -29.86 -8.86
C ILE A 122 14.59 -29.41 -9.94
N ASN A 123 14.54 -30.09 -11.09
CA ASN A 123 15.31 -29.77 -12.28
C ASN A 123 14.38 -29.36 -13.42
N GLY A 124 14.90 -28.72 -14.46
CA GLY A 124 14.13 -28.36 -15.66
C GLY A 124 14.71 -27.16 -16.37
N ASP A 125 14.24 -26.87 -17.58
CA ASP A 125 14.75 -25.76 -18.40
C ASP A 125 14.55 -24.40 -17.72
N VAL A 126 13.56 -24.32 -16.83
CA VAL A 126 13.27 -23.14 -16.00
C VAL A 126 13.98 -23.17 -14.65
N CYS A 127 14.37 -24.34 -14.14
CA CYS A 127 14.94 -24.55 -12.80
C CYS A 127 16.44 -24.89 -12.90
N GLN A 128 17.32 -23.88 -12.89
CA GLN A 128 18.76 -24.12 -12.76
C GLN A 128 19.34 -23.35 -11.57
N THR A 129 19.95 -24.09 -10.65
CA THR A 129 20.77 -23.57 -9.55
C THR A 129 22.12 -23.07 -10.08
N SER A 130 22.48 -21.82 -9.74
CA SER A 130 23.82 -21.27 -9.96
C SER A 130 24.86 -22.10 -9.20
N SER A 131 25.57 -22.98 -9.89
CA SER A 131 26.72 -23.71 -9.33
C SER A 131 27.95 -22.79 -9.31
N GLY A 132 28.50 -22.58 -8.12
CA GLY A 132 29.64 -21.71 -7.85
C GLY A 132 30.97 -22.20 -8.41
N SER A 133 31.90 -21.26 -8.56
CA SER A 133 33.33 -21.54 -8.70
C SER A 133 34.00 -21.40 -7.33
N THR A 134 34.49 -22.51 -6.82
CA THR A 134 35.36 -22.63 -5.65
C THR A 134 36.77 -22.13 -5.97
N SER A 135 37.35 -21.33 -5.07
CA SER A 135 38.81 -21.26 -4.93
C SER A 135 39.16 -21.08 -3.46
N SER A 136 39.83 -22.10 -2.94
CA SER A 136 40.46 -22.23 -1.64
C SER A 136 41.66 -21.29 -1.46
N SER A 137 41.79 -20.69 -0.27
CA SER A 137 43.10 -20.53 0.38
C SER A 137 42.95 -20.19 1.86
N SER A 138 43.76 -20.88 2.65
CA SER A 138 43.80 -20.95 4.11
C SER A 138 44.77 -19.94 4.76
N SER A 139 44.43 -19.56 6.00
CA SER A 139 45.29 -19.25 7.17
C SER A 139 46.33 -18.12 7.10
N SER A 140 46.22 -17.15 8.01
CA SER A 140 47.09 -17.09 9.21
C SER A 140 46.77 -15.89 10.12
N SER A 141 46.74 -16.18 11.42
CA SER A 141 46.68 -15.31 12.60
C SER A 141 47.90 -14.39 12.77
N THR A 142 47.74 -13.20 13.37
CA THR A 142 48.45 -12.79 14.60
C THR A 142 47.86 -11.54 15.27
N SER A 143 48.05 -11.55 16.60
CA SER A 143 47.56 -10.76 17.72
C SER A 143 48.14 -9.35 17.94
N SER A 144 47.51 -8.66 18.92
CA SER A 144 48.03 -7.66 19.90
C SER A 144 48.28 -6.22 19.40
N SER A 145 48.01 -5.12 20.12
CA SER A 145 47.66 -4.89 21.53
C SER A 145 47.28 -3.40 21.77
N SER A 146 46.35 -3.19 22.70
CA SER A 146 46.18 -2.07 23.67
C SER A 146 46.97 -0.75 23.54
N SER A 147 46.26 0.38 23.73
CA SER A 147 46.48 1.25 24.91
C SER A 147 45.45 2.39 25.03
N SER A 148 44.98 2.53 26.26
CA SER A 148 44.10 3.54 26.86
C SER A 148 44.75 4.92 27.06
N SER A 149 43.93 5.99 27.09
CA SER A 149 44.04 7.05 28.12
C SER A 149 42.81 7.98 28.14
N SER A 150 42.29 8.15 29.35
CA SER A 150 41.19 8.97 29.86
C SER A 150 41.60 10.38 30.30
N SER A 151 40.63 11.30 30.44
CA SER A 151 40.41 12.34 31.51
C SER A 151 39.92 13.68 30.90
N SER A 152 38.66 14.13 31.07
CA SER A 152 38.07 14.96 32.17
C SER A 152 38.77 16.33 32.38
N SER A 153 38.16 17.51 32.60
CA SER A 153 36.80 17.95 32.96
C SER A 153 36.74 19.52 33.05
N SER A 154 35.53 20.07 33.18
CA SER A 154 35.09 21.25 34.00
C SER A 154 35.30 22.71 33.55
N SER A 155 34.19 23.33 33.09
CA SER A 155 33.44 24.52 33.59
C SER A 155 34.11 25.68 34.36
N SER A 156 33.79 26.94 33.99
CA SER A 156 32.94 27.87 34.79
C SER A 156 32.82 29.33 34.24
N ASN A 157 31.65 29.93 34.53
CA ASN A 157 31.08 31.27 34.27
C ASN A 157 31.93 32.53 34.57
N SER A 158 31.64 33.66 33.89
CA SER A 158 30.92 34.82 34.48
C SER A 158 30.66 36.00 33.52
N SER A 159 29.57 36.69 33.84
CA SER A 159 28.75 37.74 33.22
C SER A 159 29.29 39.18 33.13
N SER A 160 28.77 39.97 32.17
CA SER A 160 28.40 41.39 32.35
C SER A 160 27.35 41.89 31.31
N SER A 161 26.38 42.65 31.82
CA SER A 161 25.27 43.41 31.20
C SER A 161 25.77 44.69 30.47
N SER A 162 25.10 45.37 29.53
CA SER A 162 23.69 45.76 29.39
C SER A 162 23.32 46.39 28.01
N SER A 163 22.04 46.26 27.67
CA SER A 163 21.11 47.19 26.97
C SER A 163 21.15 47.46 25.43
N SER A 164 20.16 46.82 24.79
CA SER A 164 19.12 47.37 23.88
C SER A 164 19.47 47.91 22.49
N SER A 165 19.13 47.12 21.48
CA SER A 165 18.36 47.59 20.31
C SER A 165 17.52 46.44 19.75
N SER A 166 16.23 46.70 19.57
CA SER A 166 15.22 45.80 19.04
C SER A 166 15.41 45.57 17.54
N SER A 167 15.61 44.31 17.16
CA SER A 167 15.35 43.82 15.80
C SER A 167 14.75 42.42 15.89
N SER A 168 13.55 42.30 15.35
CA SER A 168 12.74 41.09 15.23
C SER A 168 13.47 40.03 14.41
N SER A 169 13.79 38.92 15.05
CA SER A 169 14.22 37.67 14.43
C SER A 169 13.14 36.62 14.69
N SER A 170 12.62 36.05 13.61
CA SER A 170 11.67 34.93 13.58
C SER A 170 11.76 34.36 12.17
N SER A 171 11.88 33.07 11.90
CA SER A 171 12.09 31.86 12.67
C SER A 171 12.17 30.80 11.58
N SER A 172 13.22 29.98 11.54
CA SER A 172 13.33 28.87 10.58
C SER A 172 12.31 27.79 10.98
N GLY A 173 11.08 27.99 10.52
CA GLY A 173 9.92 27.19 10.87
C GLY A 173 9.81 25.97 9.98
N SER A 174 9.64 24.83 10.63
CA SER A 174 8.62 23.79 10.32
C SER A 174 7.96 23.96 8.96
N THR A 175 8.40 23.20 7.96
CA THR A 175 7.79 23.20 6.64
C THR A 175 6.49 22.42 6.65
N THR A 176 5.40 23.14 6.37
CA THR A 176 4.05 22.68 6.10
C THR A 176 4.08 21.50 5.11
N GLY A 177 3.15 20.54 5.22
CA GLY A 177 3.04 19.38 4.31
C GLY A 177 2.62 19.72 2.87
N TYR A 178 2.74 20.99 2.47
CA TYR A 178 2.52 21.49 1.13
C TYR A 178 3.19 22.87 0.96
N ILE A 179 3.39 23.28 -0.28
CA ILE A 179 3.62 24.69 -0.65
C ILE A 179 2.48 25.17 -1.53
N HIS A 180 2.12 26.43 -1.39
CA HIS A 180 1.15 27.11 -2.24
C HIS A 180 1.87 28.25 -2.93
N ILE A 181 1.74 28.35 -4.26
CA ILE A 181 2.43 29.34 -5.08
C ILE A 181 1.37 30.05 -5.94
N GLU A 182 1.15 31.33 -5.64
CA GLU A 182 0.35 32.24 -6.46
C GLU A 182 1.22 32.88 -7.56
N GLU A 183 0.60 33.56 -8.51
CA GLU A 183 1.33 34.33 -9.51
C GLU A 183 2.18 35.45 -8.88
N ASN A 184 3.33 35.75 -9.49
CA ASN A 184 4.32 36.71 -8.98
C ASN A 184 4.94 36.36 -7.59
N GLU A 185 4.64 35.21 -7.02
CA GLU A 185 5.33 34.71 -5.82
C GLU A 185 6.61 33.93 -6.15
N LEU A 186 7.44 33.67 -5.13
CA LEU A 186 8.60 32.80 -5.25
C LEU A 186 8.16 31.44 -5.80
N GLY A 187 8.87 30.91 -6.79
CA GLY A 187 8.53 29.65 -7.44
C GLY A 187 7.64 29.80 -8.68
N PHE A 188 6.97 30.93 -8.91
CA PHE A 188 6.30 31.21 -10.19
C PHE A 188 7.27 31.87 -11.16
N CYS A 189 7.59 31.22 -12.28
CA CYS A 189 8.69 31.66 -13.13
C CYS A 189 8.25 32.40 -14.38
N TYR A 190 7.29 31.86 -15.11
CA TYR A 190 6.69 32.56 -16.24
C TYR A 190 5.33 31.99 -16.62
N VAL A 191 4.56 32.80 -17.34
CA VAL A 191 3.40 32.40 -18.14
C VAL A 191 3.63 32.88 -19.57
N GLN A 192 3.36 32.01 -20.55
CA GLN A 192 3.28 32.39 -21.96
C GLN A 192 1.91 33.00 -22.24
N GLY A 193 1.79 34.28 -21.94
CA GLY A 193 0.57 35.07 -21.95
C GLY A 193 0.72 36.26 -21.01
N SER A 194 -0.27 36.51 -20.16
CA SER A 194 -0.25 37.59 -19.17
C SER A 194 -0.70 37.11 -17.79
N VAL A 195 -0.30 37.87 -16.77
CA VAL A 195 -0.98 37.84 -15.48
C VAL A 195 -2.09 38.88 -15.52
N ASP A 196 -3.33 38.44 -15.44
CA ASP A 196 -4.52 39.27 -15.55
C ASP A 196 -5.23 39.41 -14.19
N SER A 197 -6.10 40.40 -14.06
CA SER A 197 -6.94 40.62 -12.86
C SER A 197 -8.36 41.07 -13.22
N ASN A 198 -8.78 40.80 -14.46
CA ASN A 198 -10.05 41.27 -15.03
C ASN A 198 -11.27 40.39 -14.71
N ASN A 199 -11.07 39.20 -14.14
CA ASN A 199 -12.12 38.33 -13.59
C ASN A 199 -11.98 38.30 -12.06
N GLY A 200 -13.08 38.27 -11.31
CA GLY A 200 -13.07 38.26 -9.85
C GLY A 200 -12.85 36.86 -9.25
N GLY A 201 -12.54 36.79 -7.96
CA GLY A 201 -12.48 35.53 -7.19
C GLY A 201 -11.13 34.81 -7.18
N PHE A 202 -10.10 35.34 -7.85
CA PHE A 202 -8.71 34.90 -7.70
C PHE A 202 -8.15 35.27 -6.32
N THR A 203 -7.05 34.64 -5.91
CA THR A 203 -6.24 35.00 -4.74
C THR A 203 -4.93 35.66 -5.19
N GLY A 204 -4.19 36.30 -4.29
CA GLY A 204 -3.03 37.08 -4.69
C GLY A 204 -3.35 38.37 -5.46
N THR A 205 -2.57 38.63 -6.51
CA THR A 205 -2.56 39.88 -7.29
C THR A 205 -3.29 39.79 -8.64
N GLY A 206 -3.59 38.57 -9.10
CA GLY A 206 -4.17 38.25 -10.39
C GLY A 206 -4.28 36.74 -10.60
N PHE A 207 -4.12 36.31 -11.84
CA PHE A 207 -4.03 34.90 -12.22
C PHE A 207 -3.26 34.77 -13.53
N ALA A 208 -2.63 33.62 -13.76
CA ALA A 208 -1.95 33.31 -15.01
C ALA A 208 -2.97 32.98 -16.12
N ASN A 209 -2.93 33.79 -17.19
CA ASN A 209 -3.73 33.62 -18.39
C ASN A 209 -2.79 33.35 -19.58
N THR A 210 -2.79 32.12 -20.09
CA THR A 210 -1.96 31.78 -21.25
C THR A 210 -2.55 32.31 -22.55
N ASP A 211 -1.69 32.55 -23.55
CA ASP A 211 -2.12 32.71 -24.93
C ASP A 211 -2.98 31.53 -25.38
N ASN A 212 -4.06 31.81 -26.13
CA ASN A 212 -4.95 30.79 -26.69
C ASN A 212 -4.26 30.06 -27.86
N VAL A 213 -3.25 29.25 -27.55
CA VAL A 213 -2.44 28.49 -28.51
C VAL A 213 -2.13 27.11 -27.90
N ASN A 214 -2.07 26.10 -28.76
CA ASN A 214 -1.64 24.76 -28.35
C ASN A 214 -0.16 24.81 -27.94
N GLY A 215 0.16 24.26 -26.78
CA GLY A 215 1.49 24.25 -26.22
C GLY A 215 1.83 25.46 -25.35
N SER A 216 0.97 26.47 -25.18
CA SER A 216 1.23 27.58 -24.24
C SER A 216 1.46 27.06 -22.83
N GLN A 217 2.43 27.65 -22.11
CA GLN A 217 2.93 27.10 -20.84
C GLN A 217 2.84 28.07 -19.67
N ILE A 218 2.72 27.49 -18.47
CA ILE A 218 3.09 28.12 -17.19
C ILE A 218 4.17 27.25 -16.55
N ASN A 219 5.20 27.88 -15.97
CA ASN A 219 6.30 27.18 -15.32
C ASN A 219 6.48 27.65 -13.87
N TRP A 220 6.70 26.67 -13.00
CA TRP A 220 7.09 26.85 -11.62
C TRP A 220 8.41 26.15 -11.32
N LYS A 221 9.19 26.71 -10.38
CA LYS A 221 10.33 26.04 -9.75
C LYS A 221 10.00 25.59 -8.34
N VAL A 222 10.09 24.28 -8.12
CA VAL A 222 9.74 23.62 -6.87
C VAL A 222 10.93 22.81 -6.38
N ASN A 223 11.48 23.15 -5.22
CA ASN A 223 12.44 22.31 -4.52
C ASN A 223 11.70 21.24 -3.72
N VAL A 224 12.13 20.00 -3.83
CA VAL A 224 11.67 18.92 -2.95
C VAL A 224 12.87 18.24 -2.29
N ASP A 225 12.75 17.84 -1.03
CA ASP A 225 13.86 17.22 -0.29
C ASP A 225 14.10 15.77 -0.72
N PHE A 226 13.10 15.12 -1.32
CA PHE A 226 13.12 13.70 -1.66
C PHE A 226 12.60 13.46 -3.08
N ASP A 227 13.14 12.44 -3.75
CA ASP A 227 12.54 11.90 -4.98
C ASP A 227 11.16 11.31 -4.65
N GLY A 228 10.11 11.58 -5.43
CA GLY A 228 8.80 11.01 -5.16
C GLY A 228 7.68 11.52 -6.08
N TYR A 229 6.51 10.87 -5.99
CA TYR A 229 5.29 11.43 -6.58
C TYR A 229 4.70 12.46 -5.62
N TYR A 230 4.52 13.68 -6.12
CA TYR A 230 3.86 14.77 -5.41
C TYR A 230 2.51 15.02 -6.07
N ALA A 231 1.48 15.29 -5.26
CA ALA A 231 0.21 15.77 -5.80
C ALA A 231 0.34 17.27 -6.12
N LEU A 232 0.04 17.62 -7.35
CA LEU A 232 0.01 18.98 -7.88
C LEU A 232 -1.46 19.34 -8.07
N GLU A 233 -1.94 20.32 -7.31
CA GLU A 233 -3.30 20.82 -7.36
C GLU A 233 -3.29 22.25 -7.90
N TRP A 234 -4.10 22.53 -8.93
CA TRP A 234 -4.27 23.86 -9.49
C TRP A 234 -5.63 24.41 -9.14
N ARG A 235 -5.66 25.66 -8.67
CA ARG A 235 -6.88 26.46 -8.64
C ARG A 235 -7.06 27.13 -9.99
N TYR A 236 -8.21 26.93 -10.62
CA TYR A 236 -8.44 27.34 -11.99
C TYR A 236 -9.86 27.86 -12.25
N ALA A 237 -10.00 28.74 -13.24
CA ALA A 237 -11.28 29.17 -13.79
C ALA A 237 -11.34 28.87 -15.30
N ASN A 238 -12.44 28.25 -15.74
CA ASN A 238 -12.70 27.96 -17.14
C ASN A 238 -14.14 28.33 -17.49
N GLY A 239 -14.36 29.60 -17.82
CA GLY A 239 -15.67 30.11 -18.26
C GLY A 239 -16.04 29.74 -19.70
N SER A 240 -15.27 28.87 -20.36
CA SER A 240 -15.60 28.39 -21.70
C SER A 240 -16.62 27.23 -21.68
N GLY A 241 -17.14 26.87 -22.84
CA GLY A 241 -18.14 25.79 -22.98
C GLY A 241 -17.56 24.37 -23.03
N ALA A 242 -16.24 24.19 -22.91
CA ALA A 242 -15.58 22.89 -22.99
C ALA A 242 -14.39 22.82 -22.01
N ALA A 243 -13.94 21.60 -21.69
CA ALA A 243 -12.77 21.40 -20.85
C ALA A 243 -11.49 21.89 -21.57
N ARG A 244 -10.57 22.49 -20.82
CA ARG A 244 -9.21 22.83 -21.30
C ARG A 244 -8.23 21.78 -20.76
N THR A 245 -7.71 20.92 -21.61
CA THR A 245 -6.76 19.85 -21.21
C THR A 245 -5.32 20.32 -21.31
N ALA A 246 -4.46 19.79 -20.44
CA ALA A 246 -3.06 20.17 -20.34
C ALA A 246 -2.17 18.98 -19.96
N SER A 247 -0.94 18.97 -20.48
CA SER A 247 0.12 18.09 -20.02
C SER A 247 0.90 18.76 -18.89
N VAL A 248 1.23 18.00 -17.84
CA VAL A 248 2.12 18.43 -16.76
C VAL A 248 3.44 17.69 -16.87
N SER A 249 4.58 18.38 -16.80
CA SER A 249 5.89 17.75 -16.92
C SER A 249 6.92 18.30 -15.94
N ALA A 250 7.84 17.43 -15.51
CA ALA A 250 9.02 17.78 -14.72
C ALA A 250 10.06 16.65 -14.85
N ASN A 251 11.34 16.99 -15.09
CA ASN A 251 12.46 16.04 -15.14
C ASN A 251 12.26 14.81 -16.04
N GLY A 252 11.52 14.95 -17.14
CA GLY A 252 11.18 13.85 -18.04
C GLY A 252 10.00 12.97 -17.59
N ALA A 253 9.42 13.21 -16.40
CA ALA A 253 8.11 12.70 -16.03
C ALA A 253 7.02 13.56 -16.66
N GLN A 254 5.91 12.91 -17.05
CA GLN A 254 4.74 13.58 -17.62
C GLN A 254 3.45 12.98 -17.03
N SER A 255 2.46 13.84 -16.82
CA SER A 255 1.07 13.47 -16.53
C SER A 255 0.13 14.36 -17.35
N GLU A 256 -1.17 14.05 -17.29
CA GLU A 256 -2.21 14.83 -17.95
C GLU A 256 -3.21 15.34 -16.90
N ILE A 257 -3.74 16.54 -17.13
CA ILE A 257 -4.81 17.13 -16.33
C ILE A 257 -5.84 17.77 -17.25
N SER A 258 -7.10 17.75 -16.84
CA SER A 258 -8.19 18.39 -17.56
C SER A 258 -8.79 19.47 -16.67
N PHE A 259 -9.13 20.62 -17.22
CA PHE A 259 -9.84 21.68 -16.52
C PHE A 259 -11.26 21.82 -17.07
N PRO A 260 -12.26 21.08 -16.54
CA PRO A 260 -13.66 21.22 -16.93
C PRO A 260 -14.19 22.65 -16.82
N THR A 261 -15.31 22.96 -17.47
CA THR A 261 -15.95 24.29 -17.33
C THR A 261 -16.30 24.57 -15.87
N THR A 262 -15.97 25.76 -15.39
CA THR A 262 -16.38 26.27 -14.07
C THR A 262 -17.68 27.06 -14.16
N GLY A 263 -18.28 27.16 -15.35
CA GLY A 263 -19.51 27.92 -15.62
C GLY A 263 -19.32 29.43 -15.79
N SER A 264 -18.25 30.02 -15.21
CA SER A 264 -17.89 31.44 -15.35
C SER A 264 -16.39 31.66 -15.14
N TRP A 265 -15.83 32.70 -15.75
CA TRP A 265 -14.43 33.11 -15.52
C TRP A 265 -14.18 33.69 -14.12
N ASP A 266 -15.25 34.03 -13.38
CA ASP A 266 -15.19 34.45 -11.98
C ASP A 266 -15.37 33.28 -10.99
N SER A 267 -15.53 32.05 -11.50
CA SER A 267 -15.76 30.84 -10.69
C SER A 267 -14.55 29.92 -10.76
N TRP A 268 -14.01 29.61 -9.59
CA TRP A 268 -12.73 28.92 -9.43
C TRP A 268 -12.95 27.56 -8.78
N LEU A 269 -12.39 26.50 -9.37
CA LEU A 269 -12.38 25.13 -8.86
C LEU A 269 -10.95 24.64 -8.68
N LEU A 270 -10.79 23.50 -8.02
CA LEU A 270 -9.52 22.80 -7.87
C LEU A 270 -9.54 21.54 -8.75
N ASP A 271 -8.44 21.25 -9.41
CA ASP A 271 -8.18 19.95 -10.01
C ASP A 271 -6.71 19.56 -9.79
N SER A 272 -6.40 18.27 -9.77
CA SER A 272 -5.07 17.79 -9.41
C SER A 272 -4.61 16.60 -10.25
N THR A 273 -3.29 16.45 -10.35
CA THR A 273 -2.64 15.23 -10.83
C THR A 273 -1.43 14.92 -9.95
N THR A 274 -0.92 13.69 -10.02
CA THR A 274 0.39 13.36 -9.46
C THR A 274 1.48 13.51 -10.51
N LEU A 275 2.68 13.91 -10.10
CA LEU A 275 3.86 13.98 -10.94
C LEU A 275 5.10 13.59 -10.14
N PHE A 276 6.03 12.87 -10.77
CA PHE A 276 7.30 12.52 -10.13
C PHE A 276 8.24 13.73 -10.13
N LEU A 277 8.65 14.17 -8.95
CA LEU A 277 9.66 15.21 -8.75
C LEU A 277 10.94 14.55 -8.19
N LYS A 278 12.09 15.06 -8.59
CA LYS A 278 13.39 14.65 -8.07
C LYS A 278 13.80 15.56 -6.91
N ALA A 279 14.48 15.00 -5.92
CA ALA A 279 15.14 15.74 -4.87
C ALA A 279 15.99 16.86 -5.46
N GLY A 280 15.88 18.05 -4.87
CA GLY A 280 16.38 19.30 -5.43
C GLY A 280 15.30 20.07 -6.19
N VAL A 281 15.75 21.00 -7.03
CA VAL A 281 14.86 21.95 -7.75
C VAL A 281 14.34 21.33 -9.04
N ASN A 282 13.02 21.40 -9.21
CA ASN A 282 12.27 20.84 -10.33
C ASN A 282 11.59 21.96 -11.12
N ASP A 283 11.67 21.87 -12.45
CA ASP A 283 10.83 22.67 -13.34
C ASP A 283 9.49 21.97 -13.57
N VAL A 284 8.44 22.45 -12.91
CA VAL A 284 7.08 21.98 -13.09
C VAL A 284 6.44 22.82 -14.21
N ILE A 285 6.11 22.20 -15.33
CA ILE A 285 5.56 22.88 -16.51
C ILE A 285 4.16 22.35 -16.78
N LEU A 286 3.17 23.24 -16.79
CA LEU A 286 1.82 22.99 -17.26
C LEU A 286 1.69 23.53 -18.69
N SER A 287 1.35 22.68 -19.67
CA SER A 287 1.29 23.05 -21.09
C SER A 287 -0.06 22.70 -21.70
N ALA A 288 -0.66 23.64 -22.42
CA ALA A 288 -1.97 23.45 -23.05
C ALA A 288 -1.91 22.39 -24.16
N ASN A 289 -2.90 21.50 -24.19
CA ASN A 289 -3.05 20.50 -25.26
C ASN A 289 -4.04 20.92 -26.36
N THR A 290 -4.59 22.14 -26.26
CA THR A 290 -5.61 22.63 -27.19
C THR A 290 -5.26 24.02 -27.72
N SER A 291 -5.78 24.35 -28.90
CA SER A 291 -5.63 25.69 -29.48
C SER A 291 -6.36 26.79 -28.69
N SER A 292 -7.04 26.45 -27.60
CA SER A 292 -7.67 27.41 -26.70
C SER A 292 -6.79 27.78 -25.53
N GLY A 293 -5.55 27.28 -25.42
CA GLY A 293 -4.69 27.55 -24.26
C GLY A 293 -5.15 26.81 -22.98
N LEU A 294 -4.58 27.19 -21.84
CA LEU A 294 -4.94 26.68 -20.51
C LEU A 294 -6.18 27.37 -19.96
N ALA A 295 -6.83 26.79 -18.94
CA ALA A 295 -7.73 27.56 -18.09
C ALA A 295 -6.98 28.75 -17.44
N ASN A 296 -7.70 29.73 -16.91
CA ASN A 296 -7.06 30.73 -16.05
C ASN A 296 -6.57 30.01 -14.80
N ILE A 297 -5.28 30.09 -14.52
CA ILE A 297 -4.66 29.40 -13.37
C ILE A 297 -4.34 30.43 -12.31
N ASP A 298 -4.95 30.28 -11.16
CA ASP A 298 -4.78 31.16 -10.01
C ASP A 298 -3.56 30.77 -9.19
N SER A 299 -3.43 29.49 -8.85
CA SER A 299 -2.34 29.02 -7.99
C SER A 299 -2.00 27.55 -8.26
N LEU A 300 -0.78 27.17 -7.86
CA LEU A 300 -0.32 25.78 -7.76
C LEU A 300 -0.04 25.44 -6.29
N THR A 301 -0.67 24.39 -5.81
CA THR A 301 -0.34 23.74 -4.54
C THR A 301 0.42 22.44 -4.82
N VAL A 302 1.59 22.27 -4.20
CA VAL A 302 2.35 21.01 -4.23
C VAL A 302 2.28 20.37 -2.86
N HIS A 303 1.64 19.20 -2.77
CA HIS A 303 1.47 18.46 -1.53
C HIS A 303 2.61 17.47 -1.34
N GLY A 304 3.17 17.45 -0.13
CA GLY A 304 4.27 16.57 0.28
C GLY A 304 5.14 17.24 1.33
N ASP A 305 5.81 16.46 2.17
CA ASP A 305 6.78 17.00 3.12
C ASP A 305 8.08 17.39 2.39
N GLY A 306 8.82 18.34 2.94
CA GLY A 306 10.10 18.79 2.36
C GLY A 306 9.95 19.54 1.04
N VAL A 307 8.78 20.12 0.77
CA VAL A 307 8.55 20.94 -0.42
C VAL A 307 8.81 22.42 -0.11
N ALA A 308 9.42 23.13 -1.04
CA ALA A 308 9.68 24.56 -0.96
C ALA A 308 9.59 25.20 -2.36
N ALA A 309 9.07 26.42 -2.44
CA ALA A 309 9.22 27.21 -3.66
C ALA A 309 10.69 27.55 -3.88
N ALA A 310 11.16 27.48 -5.13
CA ALA A 310 12.55 27.75 -5.48
C ALA A 310 12.69 28.98 -6.38
N ASP A 311 13.83 29.67 -6.29
CA ASP A 311 14.12 30.81 -7.15
C ASP A 311 14.26 30.34 -8.61
N CYS A 312 13.55 31.00 -9.51
CA CYS A 312 13.49 30.72 -10.96
C CYS A 312 14.85 30.75 -11.67
N ASN A 313 15.88 31.31 -11.05
CA ASN A 313 17.25 31.32 -11.55
C ASN A 313 18.12 30.16 -11.03
N THR A 314 17.56 29.25 -10.23
CA THR A 314 18.29 28.10 -9.69
C THR A 314 18.27 26.94 -10.70
N ASP A 315 19.45 26.56 -11.20
CA ASP A 315 19.59 25.41 -12.11
C ASP A 315 19.53 24.08 -11.35
N GLY A 316 18.80 23.10 -11.92
CA GLY A 316 18.54 21.76 -11.35
C GLY A 316 19.76 20.82 -11.31
N SER A 317 20.96 21.35 -11.13
CA SER A 317 22.20 20.56 -11.06
C SER A 317 23.25 21.27 -10.21
N SER A 318 23.16 21.12 -8.89
CA SER A 318 24.37 21.13 -8.06
C SER A 318 24.14 20.44 -6.71
N SER A 319 24.69 19.24 -6.60
CA SER A 319 25.45 18.87 -5.41
C SER A 319 26.57 19.91 -5.22
N SER A 320 26.70 20.52 -4.04
CA SER A 320 27.98 20.49 -3.32
C SER A 320 27.98 21.33 -2.04
N SER A 321 28.48 20.68 -0.99
CA SER A 321 29.30 21.24 0.08
C SER A 321 30.30 22.33 -0.36
N SER A 322 30.45 23.27 0.57
CA SER A 322 31.36 24.42 0.71
C SER A 322 32.75 24.41 0.03
N SER A 323 33.04 25.58 -0.57
CA SER A 323 34.18 26.50 -0.34
C SER A 323 35.35 26.63 -1.35
N SER A 324 35.61 27.91 -1.65
CA SER A 324 36.89 28.61 -1.92
C SER A 324 37.43 28.76 -3.36
N SER A 325 37.13 29.95 -3.91
CA SER A 325 38.02 30.97 -4.49
C SER A 325 39.03 30.67 -5.61
N SER A 326 38.89 31.51 -6.65
CA SER A 326 39.91 32.33 -7.35
C SER A 326 40.45 31.90 -8.74
N SER A 327 39.90 32.61 -9.73
CA SER A 327 40.57 33.44 -10.76
C SER A 327 41.25 32.85 -12.02
N SER A 328 40.76 33.43 -13.14
CA SER A 328 41.47 33.94 -14.34
C SER A 328 41.78 33.03 -15.55
N SER A 329 41.04 33.31 -16.66
CA SER A 329 41.46 33.61 -18.06
C SER A 329 42.60 32.79 -18.71
N SER A 330 42.60 32.37 -19.98
CA SER A 330 41.92 32.80 -21.22
C SER A 330 42.42 31.90 -22.38
N SER A 331 41.62 31.73 -23.46
CA SER A 331 41.98 31.57 -24.91
C SER A 331 43.14 30.62 -25.33
N SER A 332 43.16 29.84 -26.41
CA SER A 332 42.29 29.60 -27.56
C SER A 332 42.97 28.52 -28.44
N THR A 333 42.18 27.90 -29.33
CA THR A 333 42.53 27.33 -30.65
C THR A 333 43.28 25.99 -30.81
N SER A 334 42.51 25.07 -31.42
CA SER A 334 42.77 24.28 -32.65
C SER A 334 43.41 22.88 -32.60
N SER A 335 42.56 21.93 -32.99
CA SER A 335 42.75 20.80 -33.93
C SER A 335 43.73 19.69 -33.58
N SER A 336 43.20 18.48 -33.39
CA SER A 336 43.40 17.39 -34.36
C SER A 336 42.52 16.18 -34.02
N SER A 337 41.93 15.65 -35.08
CA SER A 337 41.14 14.42 -35.17
C SER A 337 41.94 13.18 -34.81
N SER A 338 41.39 12.32 -33.95
CA SER A 338 41.59 10.88 -34.07
C SER A 338 40.34 10.14 -33.58
N SER A 339 39.77 9.39 -34.52
CA SER A 339 38.63 8.51 -34.37
C SER A 339 39.05 7.24 -33.64
N SER A 340 38.43 6.97 -32.50
CA SER A 340 38.39 5.65 -31.89
C SER A 340 36.98 5.40 -31.39
N SER A 341 36.29 4.55 -32.13
CA SER A 341 34.98 3.97 -31.85
C SER A 341 34.97 3.22 -30.52
N SER A 342 34.39 3.84 -29.49
CA SER A 342 33.97 3.19 -28.26
C SER A 342 32.48 2.91 -28.34
N SER A 343 32.16 1.62 -28.31
CA SER A 343 30.84 1.03 -28.15
C SER A 343 30.12 1.66 -26.95
N SER A 344 29.09 2.44 -27.23
CA SER A 344 28.14 2.95 -26.24
C SER A 344 27.34 1.78 -25.68
N THR A 345 27.78 1.22 -24.56
CA THR A 345 26.89 0.53 -23.62
C THR A 345 25.84 1.54 -23.18
N SER A 346 24.63 1.38 -23.69
CA SER A 346 23.44 2.05 -23.18
C SER A 346 23.20 1.58 -21.75
N SER A 347 23.75 2.30 -20.79
CA SER A 347 23.30 2.24 -19.40
C SER A 347 21.86 2.75 -19.38
N SER A 348 20.89 1.83 -19.36
CA SER A 348 19.53 2.19 -18.97
C SER A 348 19.58 2.58 -17.49
N SER A 349 19.73 3.87 -17.23
CA SER A 349 19.47 4.43 -15.91
C SER A 349 17.96 4.27 -15.67
N GLY A 350 17.56 3.17 -15.03
CA GLY A 350 16.24 3.09 -14.41
C GLY A 350 16.09 4.28 -13.48
N GLY A 351 14.99 5.01 -13.61
CA GLY A 351 14.68 6.09 -12.66
C GLY A 351 14.66 5.56 -11.22
N PRO A 352 14.81 6.44 -10.21
CA PRO A 352 14.78 6.04 -8.81
C PRO A 352 13.48 5.28 -8.50
N GLN A 353 13.60 4.07 -7.96
CA GLN A 353 12.46 3.27 -7.50
C GLN A 353 11.92 3.91 -6.22
N ILE A 354 10.63 4.29 -6.20
CA ILE A 354 9.98 4.79 -4.97
C ILE A 354 9.95 3.67 -3.94
N LEU A 355 10.53 3.95 -2.78
CA LEU A 355 10.57 3.01 -1.67
C LEU A 355 9.23 2.99 -0.94
N LYS A 356 8.48 1.90 -1.12
CA LYS A 356 7.22 1.66 -0.41
C LYS A 356 7.46 1.49 1.10
N ALA A 357 6.40 1.54 1.90
CA ALA A 357 6.39 1.23 3.33
C ALA A 357 6.92 -0.20 3.58
N PHE A 358 6.48 -1.12 2.73
CA PHE A 358 6.94 -2.49 2.58
C PHE A 358 6.61 -2.96 1.14
N PRO A 359 7.22 -4.03 0.61
CA PRO A 359 7.11 -4.40 -0.80
C PRO A 359 5.66 -4.50 -1.33
N SER A 360 4.78 -5.11 -0.53
CA SER A 360 3.36 -5.31 -0.83
C SER A 360 2.44 -4.16 -0.39
N ALA A 361 2.98 -3.00 0.01
CA ALA A 361 2.17 -1.84 0.37
C ALA A 361 1.55 -1.21 -0.89
N GLU A 362 0.24 -0.95 -0.83
CA GLU A 362 -0.52 -0.36 -1.93
C GLU A 362 -1.40 0.82 -1.47
N GLY A 363 -2.05 1.47 -2.41
CA GLY A 363 -2.89 2.64 -2.13
C GLY A 363 -2.11 3.88 -1.69
N TYR A 364 -2.82 4.85 -1.14
CA TYR A 364 -2.25 6.16 -0.80
C TYR A 364 -1.34 6.17 0.42
N GLY A 365 -1.49 5.22 1.35
CA GLY A 365 -0.57 5.04 2.47
C GLY A 365 0.74 4.31 2.10
N LYS A 366 0.92 3.87 0.84
CA LYS A 366 2.03 2.97 0.47
C LYS A 366 3.43 3.52 0.60
N ILE A 367 3.60 4.84 0.70
CA ILE A 367 4.92 5.50 0.82
C ILE A 367 5.23 5.96 2.26
N THR A 368 4.37 5.61 3.23
CA THR A 368 4.60 5.83 4.66
C THR A 368 5.95 5.24 5.07
N ALA A 369 6.81 6.02 5.70
CA ALA A 369 8.14 5.58 6.11
C ALA A 369 8.13 4.88 7.47
N GLY A 370 7.21 5.29 8.35
CA GLY A 370 7.07 4.76 9.70
C GLY A 370 8.37 4.87 10.51
N GLY A 371 8.82 3.75 11.07
CA GLY A 371 10.01 3.67 11.92
C GLY A 371 11.35 3.53 11.18
N ARG A 372 11.37 3.64 9.84
CA ARG A 372 12.56 3.37 9.01
C ARG A 372 13.79 4.16 9.46
N GLY A 373 14.92 3.46 9.60
CA GLY A 373 16.19 4.06 10.01
C GLY A 373 16.29 4.46 11.49
N GLY A 374 15.22 4.23 12.26
CA GLY A 374 15.09 4.70 13.64
C GLY A 374 15.66 3.77 14.71
N ASP A 375 15.19 4.00 15.92
CA ASP A 375 15.45 3.15 17.08
C ASP A 375 14.62 1.87 17.02
N VAL A 376 15.09 0.82 17.70
CA VAL A 376 14.37 -0.45 17.82
C VAL A 376 13.89 -0.61 19.25
N TYR A 377 12.59 -0.86 19.38
CA TYR A 377 11.96 -1.16 20.66
C TYR A 377 11.51 -2.61 20.65
N ILE A 378 12.21 -3.43 21.41
CA ILE A 378 11.87 -4.84 21.59
C ILE A 378 10.89 -4.97 22.75
N VAL A 379 9.69 -5.45 22.46
CA VAL A 379 8.67 -5.78 23.47
C VAL A 379 8.99 -7.16 24.04
N THR A 380 9.30 -7.20 25.34
CA THR A 380 9.78 -8.40 26.04
C THR A 380 8.79 -8.91 27.09
N ASN A 381 7.68 -8.22 27.30
CA ASN A 381 6.64 -8.64 28.23
C ASN A 381 5.26 -8.12 27.83
N LEU A 382 4.22 -8.75 28.38
CA LEU A 382 2.81 -8.45 28.11
C LEU A 382 2.20 -7.44 29.09
N ASN A 383 3.02 -6.78 29.92
CA ASN A 383 2.51 -5.75 30.82
C ASN A 383 2.04 -4.53 30.02
N ASP A 384 1.01 -3.86 30.50
CA ASP A 384 0.49 -2.64 29.89
C ASP A 384 1.49 -1.48 29.87
N SER A 385 2.44 -1.43 30.81
CA SER A 385 3.41 -0.33 30.93
C SER A 385 4.69 -0.79 31.62
N GLY A 386 5.72 0.07 31.58
CA GLY A 386 7.04 -0.20 32.16
C GLY A 386 8.06 -0.68 31.12
N ALA A 387 9.28 -0.95 31.57
CA ALA A 387 10.36 -1.37 30.70
C ALA A 387 10.01 -2.63 29.90
N GLY A 388 10.27 -2.62 28.58
CA GLY A 388 10.00 -3.74 27.67
C GLY A 388 8.52 -3.94 27.32
N SER A 389 7.63 -3.02 27.69
CA SER A 389 6.22 -3.06 27.30
C SER A 389 5.98 -2.40 25.95
N LEU A 390 4.92 -2.81 25.24
CA LEU A 390 4.47 -2.14 24.02
C LEU A 390 4.17 -0.65 24.24
N ARG A 391 3.61 -0.28 25.41
CA ARG A 391 3.29 1.11 25.70
C ARG A 391 4.53 1.99 25.79
N GLN A 392 5.63 1.49 26.36
CA GLN A 392 6.89 2.21 26.37
C GLN A 392 7.35 2.55 24.94
N ALA A 393 7.24 1.59 24.02
CA ALA A 393 7.60 1.76 22.62
C ALA A 393 6.67 2.76 21.89
N VAL A 394 5.36 2.63 22.12
CA VAL A 394 4.35 3.50 21.50
C VAL A 394 4.47 4.96 21.98
N GLU A 395 4.69 5.17 23.28
CA GLU A 395 4.79 6.51 23.89
C GLU A 395 6.18 7.15 23.70
N ALA A 396 7.18 6.42 23.20
CA ALA A 396 8.49 6.96 22.86
C ALA A 396 8.42 7.97 21.69
N SER A 397 9.40 8.87 21.62
CA SER A 397 9.53 9.87 20.55
C SER A 397 10.59 9.47 19.53
N GLY A 398 10.49 10.03 18.32
CA GLY A 398 11.43 9.80 17.22
C GLY A 398 11.07 8.58 16.35
N PRO A 399 11.73 8.44 15.18
CA PRO A 399 11.56 7.28 14.32
C PRO A 399 11.86 6.00 15.08
N ARG A 400 10.92 5.06 15.09
CA ARG A 400 11.08 3.81 15.85
C ARG A 400 10.33 2.63 15.25
N THR A 401 10.99 1.48 15.23
CA THR A 401 10.40 0.20 14.84
C THR A 401 10.21 -0.66 16.07
N VAL A 402 8.98 -1.13 16.29
CA VAL A 402 8.59 -1.99 17.39
C VAL A 402 8.56 -3.43 16.91
N VAL A 403 9.35 -4.29 17.57
CA VAL A 403 9.42 -5.74 17.35
C VAL A 403 9.11 -6.49 18.65
N PHE A 404 8.84 -7.79 18.58
CA PHE A 404 8.33 -8.56 19.71
C PHE A 404 9.16 -9.82 19.99
N GLU A 405 9.56 -10.02 21.24
CA GLU A 405 10.16 -11.27 21.77
C GLU A 405 9.12 -12.15 22.50
N VAL A 406 7.87 -11.70 22.56
CA VAL A 406 6.76 -12.39 23.22
C VAL A 406 5.54 -12.41 22.32
N SER A 407 4.73 -13.45 22.44
CA SER A 407 3.34 -13.45 21.96
C SER A 407 2.38 -13.52 23.13
N GLY A 408 1.16 -13.02 22.93
CA GLY A 408 0.16 -13.02 23.98
C GLY A 408 -0.85 -11.89 23.88
N THR A 409 -1.69 -11.83 24.91
CA THR A 409 -2.71 -10.81 25.06
C THR A 409 -2.23 -9.75 26.05
N ILE A 410 -2.04 -8.52 25.57
CA ILE A 410 -1.74 -7.34 26.38
C ILE A 410 -3.07 -6.77 26.87
N THR A 411 -3.32 -6.87 28.17
CA THR A 411 -4.49 -6.25 28.81
C THR A 411 -4.18 -4.80 29.08
N LEU A 412 -4.78 -3.88 28.33
CA LEU A 412 -4.55 -2.46 28.51
C LEU A 412 -5.21 -1.96 29.81
N ASN A 413 -4.62 -0.98 30.49
CA ASN A 413 -5.25 -0.31 31.63
C ASN A 413 -5.86 1.05 31.28
N LYS A 414 -5.52 1.57 30.10
CA LYS A 414 -5.99 2.83 29.50
C LYS A 414 -5.78 2.74 27.97
N PRO A 415 -6.39 3.63 27.16
CA PRO A 415 -6.12 3.66 25.72
C PRO A 415 -4.63 3.62 25.40
N LEU A 416 -4.25 2.83 24.41
CA LEU A 416 -2.90 2.80 23.86
C LEU A 416 -2.86 3.80 22.70
N THR A 417 -2.33 4.99 22.96
CA THR A 417 -2.35 6.10 22.01
C THR A 417 -0.97 6.33 21.41
N ILE A 418 -0.83 6.21 20.09
CA ILE A 418 0.35 6.68 19.36
C ILE A 418 0.27 8.20 19.27
N LYS A 419 1.11 8.90 20.03
CA LYS A 419 1.15 10.38 20.09
C LYS A 419 2.34 11.00 19.36
N ASN A 420 3.35 10.19 19.05
CA ASN A 420 4.57 10.64 18.37
C ASN A 420 4.67 9.95 17.02
N ASN A 421 5.00 10.74 16.00
CA ASN A 421 5.10 10.33 14.60
C ASN A 421 6.17 9.24 14.37
N ASN A 422 6.22 8.72 13.14
CA ASN A 422 7.31 7.90 12.61
C ASN A 422 7.46 6.58 13.38
N ILE A 423 6.45 5.72 13.32
CA ILE A 423 6.45 4.43 14.00
C ILE A 423 6.02 3.29 13.09
N THR A 424 6.75 2.18 13.18
CA THR A 424 6.35 0.88 12.64
C THR A 424 6.07 -0.07 13.78
N ILE A 425 4.87 -0.65 13.86
CA ILE A 425 4.55 -1.77 14.76
C ILE A 425 4.51 -3.04 13.93
N ALA A 426 5.55 -3.87 14.03
CA ALA A 426 5.72 -5.08 13.25
C ALA A 426 5.27 -6.33 14.03
N GLY A 427 3.95 -6.52 14.15
CA GLY A 427 3.35 -7.63 14.89
C GLY A 427 3.77 -9.02 14.40
N GLN A 428 4.15 -9.15 13.13
CA GLN A 428 4.63 -10.40 12.55
C GLN A 428 5.97 -10.88 13.12
N THR A 429 6.68 -10.06 13.90
CA THR A 429 7.93 -10.48 14.57
C THR A 429 7.69 -11.30 15.84
N ALA A 430 6.48 -11.25 16.40
CA ALA A 430 6.16 -11.96 17.64
C ALA A 430 6.29 -13.50 17.49
N PRO A 431 6.95 -14.19 18.43
CA PRO A 431 7.17 -15.64 18.35
C PRO A 431 5.92 -16.42 18.74
N GLY A 432 5.41 -17.31 17.89
CA GLY A 432 4.17 -18.06 18.13
C GLY A 432 2.93 -17.39 17.54
N ASP A 433 1.85 -17.29 18.31
CA ASP A 433 0.52 -16.94 17.76
C ASP A 433 0.26 -15.40 17.62
N GLY A 434 1.23 -14.56 17.98
CA GLY A 434 1.20 -13.10 17.78
C GLY A 434 0.70 -12.27 18.97
N ILE A 435 0.32 -11.01 18.70
CA ILE A 435 -0.07 -10.03 19.72
C ILE A 435 -1.54 -9.65 19.60
N THR A 436 -2.24 -9.70 20.73
CA THR A 436 -3.60 -9.15 20.88
C THR A 436 -3.63 -8.03 21.91
N LEU A 437 -4.24 -6.91 21.55
CA LEU A 437 -4.61 -5.84 22.47
C LEU A 437 -6.05 -6.04 22.91
N ARG A 438 -6.34 -5.83 24.20
CA ARG A 438 -7.71 -5.87 24.72
C ARG A 438 -8.06 -4.78 25.69
N LYS A 439 -9.37 -4.66 25.97
CA LYS A 439 -10.01 -3.87 27.03
C LYS A 439 -10.11 -2.37 26.74
N HIS A 440 -9.06 -1.75 26.20
CA HIS A 440 -9.11 -0.34 25.80
C HIS A 440 -8.77 -0.13 24.33
N ASN A 441 -9.17 1.04 23.83
CA ASN A 441 -8.97 1.49 22.47
C ASN A 441 -7.48 1.59 22.11
N PHE A 442 -7.18 1.27 20.84
CA PHE A 442 -5.93 1.61 20.17
C PHE A 442 -6.14 2.86 19.31
N SER A 443 -5.52 3.98 19.69
CA SER A 443 -5.72 5.28 19.04
C SER A 443 -4.47 5.74 18.32
N ILE A 444 -4.63 6.22 17.10
CA ILE A 444 -3.58 6.84 16.30
C ILE A 444 -3.82 8.36 16.29
N GLN A 445 -2.92 9.11 16.94
CA GLN A 445 -2.93 10.57 17.05
C GLN A 445 -1.58 11.15 16.60
N ALA A 446 -0.98 10.51 15.60
CA ALA A 446 0.33 10.83 15.06
C ALA A 446 0.35 10.50 13.56
N ASP A 447 1.25 11.18 12.85
CA ASP A 447 1.51 10.96 11.43
C ASP A 447 2.58 9.89 11.20
N ASP A 448 2.66 9.37 9.98
CA ASP A 448 3.70 8.43 9.54
C ASP A 448 3.72 7.14 10.38
N VAL A 449 2.64 6.36 10.26
CA VAL A 449 2.36 5.20 11.10
C VAL A 449 2.10 3.96 10.24
N ILE A 450 2.92 2.93 10.48
CA ILE A 450 2.76 1.58 9.91
C ILE A 450 2.36 0.63 11.04
N VAL A 451 1.25 -0.10 10.90
CA VAL A 451 0.88 -1.16 11.84
C VAL A 451 0.55 -2.43 11.06
N ARG A 452 1.22 -3.53 11.41
CA ARG A 452 1.03 -4.82 10.72
C ARG A 452 0.83 -5.98 11.67
N TYR A 453 -0.02 -6.93 11.28
CA TYR A 453 -0.16 -8.26 11.92
C TYR A 453 -0.43 -8.25 13.45
N ILE A 454 -1.19 -7.27 13.94
CA ILE A 454 -1.70 -7.27 15.33
C ILE A 454 -3.20 -7.49 15.37
N ARG A 455 -3.70 -7.88 16.54
CA ARG A 455 -5.13 -7.95 16.82
C ARG A 455 -5.53 -6.89 17.83
N VAL A 456 -6.71 -6.31 17.62
CA VAL A 456 -7.37 -5.45 18.61
C VAL A 456 -8.75 -6.03 18.89
N ARG A 457 -8.88 -6.67 20.04
CA ARG A 457 -10.11 -7.33 20.50
C ARG A 457 -10.62 -6.54 21.69
N PHE A 458 -11.41 -5.50 21.43
CA PHE A 458 -11.74 -4.48 22.45
C PHE A 458 -12.54 -5.09 23.61
N GLY A 459 -13.72 -5.64 23.33
CA GLY A 459 -14.59 -6.31 24.30
C GLY A 459 -15.34 -5.37 25.23
N ASP A 460 -16.27 -5.91 26.01
CA ASP A 460 -17.18 -5.12 26.86
C ASP A 460 -16.66 -4.78 28.27
N GLU A 461 -15.44 -5.17 28.64
CA GLU A 461 -14.94 -5.04 30.03
C GLU A 461 -14.90 -3.60 30.55
N THR A 462 -14.76 -2.60 29.67
CA THR A 462 -14.74 -1.17 30.05
C THR A 462 -16.10 -0.51 30.02
N LEU A 463 -17.05 -1.10 29.28
CA LEU A 463 -18.39 -0.56 29.04
C LEU A 463 -18.38 0.89 28.51
N THR A 464 -17.32 1.27 27.77
CA THR A 464 -17.19 2.61 27.17
C THR A 464 -17.50 2.57 25.68
N ASP A 465 -18.39 3.46 25.23
CA ASP A 465 -18.70 3.70 23.82
C ASP A 465 -17.44 4.21 23.09
N SER A 466 -16.63 3.29 22.57
CA SER A 466 -15.37 3.59 21.91
C SER A 466 -15.06 2.60 20.82
N ASP A 467 -14.33 3.09 19.82
CA ASP A 467 -13.82 2.26 18.75
C ASP A 467 -12.71 1.33 19.26
N ALA A 468 -12.63 0.12 18.70
CA ALA A 468 -11.47 -0.73 18.95
C ALA A 468 -10.19 -0.07 18.40
N VAL A 469 -10.23 0.42 17.16
CA VAL A 469 -9.15 1.18 16.50
C VAL A 469 -9.69 2.51 15.98
N SER A 470 -9.02 3.61 16.32
CA SER A 470 -9.44 4.96 15.90
C SER A 470 -8.31 5.84 15.40
N MET A 471 -8.61 6.65 14.38
CA MET A 471 -7.76 7.73 13.89
C MET A 471 -8.63 8.84 13.29
N ARG A 472 -8.27 10.10 13.59
CA ARG A 472 -8.75 11.27 12.86
C ARG A 472 -7.64 12.31 12.73
N TYR A 473 -7.68 13.10 11.65
CA TYR A 473 -6.83 14.27 11.43
C TYR A 473 -5.33 13.98 11.32
N GLN A 474 -4.97 12.75 10.95
CA GLN A 474 -3.57 12.34 10.76
C GLN A 474 -3.30 11.98 9.30
N LYS A 475 -2.03 12.00 8.91
CA LYS A 475 -1.58 11.69 7.56
C LYS A 475 -0.54 10.58 7.51
N ASN A 476 -0.43 9.94 6.34
CA ASN A 476 0.55 8.89 6.04
C ASN A 476 0.39 7.70 6.98
N ILE A 477 -0.71 6.96 6.79
CA ILE A 477 -1.09 5.85 7.67
C ILE A 477 -1.27 4.60 6.82
N ILE A 478 -0.68 3.48 7.24
CA ILE A 478 -0.99 2.17 6.67
C ILE A 478 -1.28 1.14 7.77
N LEU A 479 -2.48 0.58 7.72
CA LEU A 479 -2.86 -0.60 8.49
C LEU A 479 -2.94 -1.79 7.52
N ASP A 480 -2.09 -2.79 7.73
CA ASP A 480 -1.99 -3.98 6.88
C ASP A 480 -2.11 -5.24 7.74
N HIS A 481 -2.96 -6.18 7.38
CA HIS A 481 -3.10 -7.43 8.16
C HIS A 481 -3.47 -7.22 9.63
N VAL A 482 -4.32 -6.23 9.94
CA VAL A 482 -4.86 -6.00 11.29
C VAL A 482 -6.19 -6.72 11.45
N SER A 483 -6.40 -7.43 12.56
CA SER A 483 -7.72 -7.95 12.93
C SER A 483 -8.31 -7.14 14.06
N ALA A 484 -9.39 -6.41 13.81
CA ALA A 484 -10.13 -5.64 14.80
C ALA A 484 -11.53 -6.25 15.01
N SER A 485 -11.93 -6.40 16.28
CA SER A 485 -13.27 -6.84 16.65
C SER A 485 -13.75 -6.28 17.97
N TRP A 486 -15.05 -6.49 18.21
CA TRP A 486 -15.70 -6.28 19.49
C TRP A 486 -15.58 -4.83 19.97
N GLY A 487 -15.57 -3.87 19.03
CA GLY A 487 -15.75 -2.46 19.35
C GLY A 487 -17.12 -2.21 19.98
N ASP A 488 -17.24 -1.16 20.78
CA ASP A 488 -18.49 -0.78 21.46
C ASP A 488 -19.23 0.33 20.70
N ASP A 489 -18.50 1.22 20.00
CA ASP A 489 -19.04 2.21 19.05
C ASP A 489 -18.82 1.71 17.60
N GLU A 490 -17.66 1.98 17.00
CA GLU A 490 -17.18 1.27 15.81
C GLU A 490 -16.09 0.23 16.11
N THR A 491 -15.72 -0.58 15.13
CA THR A 491 -14.56 -1.46 15.26
C THR A 491 -13.27 -0.79 14.75
N LEU A 492 -13.25 -0.25 13.53
CA LEU A 492 -12.03 0.36 12.94
C LEU A 492 -12.36 1.60 12.12
N SER A 493 -12.21 2.79 12.70
CA SER A 493 -12.52 4.07 12.03
C SER A 493 -11.27 4.91 11.77
N LEU A 494 -11.05 5.24 10.49
CA LEU A 494 -9.96 6.10 10.00
C LEU A 494 -10.56 7.09 9.01
N TYR A 495 -10.71 8.35 9.42
CA TYR A 495 -11.32 9.36 8.57
C TYR A 495 -10.90 10.78 8.92
N HIS A 496 -11.17 11.74 8.02
CA HIS A 496 -10.75 13.14 8.15
C HIS A 496 -9.24 13.30 8.32
N GLY A 497 -8.44 12.46 7.66
CA GLY A 497 -6.98 12.52 7.58
C GLY A 497 -6.50 12.73 6.14
N GLU A 498 -5.35 12.19 5.77
CA GLU A 498 -4.82 12.22 4.40
C GLU A 498 -3.85 11.04 4.14
N ASN A 499 -3.73 10.54 2.91
CA ASN A 499 -2.75 9.50 2.52
C ASN A 499 -2.84 8.24 3.41
N ILE A 500 -3.99 7.60 3.37
CA ILE A 500 -4.32 6.46 4.24
C ILE A 500 -4.53 5.20 3.41
N THR A 501 -3.96 4.08 3.85
CA THR A 501 -4.32 2.75 3.37
C THR A 501 -4.79 1.86 4.52
N VAL A 502 -5.93 1.18 4.34
CA VAL A 502 -6.25 -0.04 5.10
C VAL A 502 -6.33 -1.19 4.11
N GLN A 503 -5.43 -2.16 4.27
CA GLN A 503 -5.33 -3.30 3.36
C GLN A 503 -5.32 -4.62 4.12
N TRP A 504 -5.86 -5.66 3.48
CA TRP A 504 -5.79 -7.04 3.97
C TRP A 504 -6.18 -7.17 5.44
N SER A 505 -7.18 -6.43 5.94
CA SER A 505 -7.53 -6.37 7.37
C SER A 505 -8.93 -6.93 7.65
N MET A 506 -9.19 -7.35 8.89
CA MET A 506 -10.49 -7.84 9.34
C MET A 506 -11.16 -6.83 10.28
N ILE A 507 -12.42 -6.51 10.01
CA ILE A 507 -13.27 -5.60 10.80
C ILE A 507 -14.57 -6.33 11.10
N THR A 508 -14.68 -6.90 12.30
CA THR A 508 -15.68 -7.96 12.53
C THR A 508 -16.30 -7.96 13.92
N GLU A 509 -17.56 -8.44 14.01
CA GLU A 509 -18.27 -8.64 15.28
C GLU A 509 -18.27 -7.41 16.20
N THR A 510 -18.71 -6.23 15.74
CA THR A 510 -18.97 -5.12 16.68
C THR A 510 -20.04 -5.53 17.71
N LEU A 511 -19.88 -5.13 18.97
CA LEU A 511 -20.78 -5.52 20.06
C LEU A 511 -22.12 -4.78 19.98
N ASN A 512 -23.21 -5.51 20.22
CA ASN A 512 -24.57 -4.98 20.15
C ASN A 512 -25.26 -5.09 21.52
N ARG A 513 -24.85 -4.27 22.49
CA ARG A 513 -25.24 -4.37 23.92
C ARG A 513 -26.71 -3.96 24.20
N GLY A 514 -27.67 -4.68 23.64
CA GLY A 514 -29.10 -4.44 23.77
C GLY A 514 -29.65 -3.29 22.90
N GLY A 515 -28.83 -2.77 21.97
CA GLY A 515 -29.19 -1.74 21.00
C GLY A 515 -29.21 -2.24 19.55
N GLU A 516 -29.10 -1.32 18.60
CA GLU A 516 -28.78 -1.60 17.19
C GLU A 516 -27.46 -0.91 16.77
N HIS A 517 -26.62 -0.56 17.74
CA HIS A 517 -25.41 0.25 17.59
C HIS A 517 -24.17 -0.65 17.54
N ALA A 518 -24.11 -1.53 16.52
CA ALA A 518 -22.98 -2.43 16.28
C ALA A 518 -22.38 -2.14 14.90
N PHE A 519 -21.50 -1.15 14.84
CA PHE A 519 -21.03 -0.56 13.60
C PHE A 519 -19.60 -0.96 13.22
N ALA A 520 -19.35 -1.26 11.95
CA ALA A 520 -18.02 -1.74 11.56
C ALA A 520 -16.99 -0.60 11.54
N ALA A 521 -17.24 0.45 10.77
CA ALA A 521 -16.25 1.49 10.51
C ALA A 521 -16.83 2.79 9.95
N ILE A 522 -16.20 3.91 10.29
CA ILE A 522 -16.27 5.16 9.52
C ILE A 522 -14.96 5.37 8.76
N TRP A 523 -15.04 5.42 7.43
CA TRP A 523 -13.89 5.63 6.54
C TRP A 523 -14.07 6.86 5.66
N GLY A 524 -13.00 7.57 5.36
CA GLY A 524 -13.06 8.66 4.39
C GLY A 524 -12.11 9.80 4.70
N SER A 525 -11.11 9.94 3.86
CA SER A 525 -10.10 10.98 3.90
C SER A 525 -9.67 11.30 2.47
N PRO A 526 -9.31 12.55 2.15
CA PRO A 526 -8.61 12.86 0.90
C PRO A 526 -7.45 11.88 0.68
N PHE A 527 -7.40 11.32 -0.53
CA PHE A 527 -6.37 10.36 -0.93
C PHE A 527 -6.30 9.17 0.05
N SER A 528 -7.38 8.40 0.14
CA SER A 528 -7.43 7.17 0.94
C SER A 528 -7.80 5.95 0.13
N THR A 529 -7.20 4.80 0.47
CA THR A 529 -7.47 3.50 -0.13
C THR A 529 -7.88 2.50 0.94
N PHE A 530 -8.98 1.79 0.70
CA PHE A 530 -9.46 0.71 1.54
C PHE A 530 -9.69 -0.51 0.64
N HIS A 531 -8.79 -1.50 0.70
CA HIS A 531 -8.88 -2.64 -0.22
C HIS A 531 -8.53 -4.00 0.38
N HIS A 532 -9.13 -5.05 -0.16
CA HIS A 532 -8.95 -6.43 0.31
C HIS A 532 -9.21 -6.63 1.80
N ASN A 533 -10.17 -5.89 2.37
CA ASN A 533 -10.56 -6.08 3.77
C ASN A 533 -11.78 -7.01 3.87
N LEU A 534 -11.87 -7.76 4.97
CA LEU A 534 -13.05 -8.51 5.35
C LEU A 534 -13.83 -7.73 6.41
N ILE A 535 -15.07 -7.38 6.06
CA ILE A 535 -16.01 -6.66 6.92
C ILE A 535 -17.20 -7.60 7.17
N ALA A 536 -17.32 -8.14 8.38
CA ALA A 536 -18.30 -9.21 8.62
C ALA A 536 -18.97 -9.13 9.98
N HIS A 537 -20.23 -9.56 10.05
CA HIS A 537 -20.97 -9.70 11.31
C HIS A 537 -21.16 -8.38 12.08
N ASN A 538 -21.44 -7.28 11.37
CA ASN A 538 -21.78 -5.98 11.98
C ASN A 538 -23.15 -5.53 11.51
N VAL A 539 -23.93 -4.86 12.36
CA VAL A 539 -25.31 -4.46 12.03
C VAL A 539 -25.36 -3.40 10.93
N ALA A 540 -24.49 -2.39 11.00
CA ALA A 540 -24.42 -1.32 10.01
C ALA A 540 -23.01 -0.73 9.88
N ARG A 541 -22.89 0.33 9.06
CA ARG A 541 -21.62 1.01 8.74
C ARG A 541 -20.59 0.00 8.23
N ASN A 542 -20.94 -0.73 7.16
CA ASN A 542 -20.10 -1.74 6.51
C ASN A 542 -19.59 -1.30 5.11
N VAL A 543 -19.03 -0.11 4.88
CA VAL A 543 -18.62 0.94 5.83
C VAL A 543 -19.55 2.16 5.79
N ARG A 544 -19.47 3.05 6.78
CA ARG A 544 -19.99 4.41 6.62
C ARG A 544 -18.89 5.29 6.00
N PHE A 545 -19.15 5.91 4.86
CA PHE A 545 -18.28 6.98 4.37
C PHE A 545 -18.46 8.24 5.21
N ALA A 546 -17.36 8.85 5.64
CA ALA A 546 -17.36 10.11 6.35
C ALA A 546 -17.96 11.23 5.48
N SER A 547 -18.59 12.21 6.11
CA SER A 547 -19.02 13.42 5.43
C SER A 547 -17.81 14.26 5.06
N GLY A 548 -17.75 14.75 3.82
CA GLY A 548 -16.56 15.42 3.29
C GLY A 548 -15.34 14.50 3.22
N SER A 549 -15.52 13.25 2.77
CA SER A 549 -14.46 12.23 2.75
C SER A 549 -13.33 12.52 1.76
N GLY A 550 -13.43 13.55 0.93
CA GLY A 550 -12.51 13.79 -0.17
C GLY A 550 -12.50 12.64 -1.18
N TYR A 551 -11.36 12.45 -1.85
CA TYR A 551 -11.11 11.34 -2.78
C TYR A 551 -10.84 10.03 -2.04
N THR A 552 -11.81 9.12 -2.03
CA THR A 552 -11.71 7.80 -1.39
C THR A 552 -11.80 6.69 -2.44
N ASP A 553 -10.92 5.70 -2.32
CA ASP A 553 -10.88 4.51 -3.14
C ASP A 553 -11.21 3.27 -2.29
N TYR A 554 -12.37 2.67 -2.52
CA TYR A 554 -12.90 1.52 -1.77
C TYR A 554 -13.10 0.35 -2.73
N ARG A 555 -12.17 -0.61 -2.72
CA ARG A 555 -12.17 -1.68 -3.74
C ARG A 555 -11.82 -3.05 -3.23
N ASN A 556 -12.36 -4.09 -3.87
CA ASN A 556 -12.01 -5.48 -3.59
C ASN A 556 -12.18 -5.90 -2.12
N ASN A 557 -13.09 -5.28 -1.37
CA ASN A 557 -13.43 -5.68 -0.02
C ASN A 557 -14.52 -6.76 -0.04
N VAL A 558 -14.58 -7.60 1.00
CA VAL A 558 -15.65 -8.57 1.23
C VAL A 558 -16.54 -8.07 2.36
N VAL A 559 -17.83 -7.93 2.09
CA VAL A 559 -18.84 -7.51 3.06
C VAL A 559 -19.83 -8.65 3.30
N TYR A 560 -19.91 -9.12 4.54
CA TYR A 560 -20.73 -10.27 4.91
C TYR A 560 -21.67 -10.02 6.10
N ASN A 561 -22.90 -10.52 6.01
CA ASN A 561 -23.84 -10.63 7.12
C ASN A 561 -24.14 -9.30 7.84
N TRP A 562 -24.30 -8.22 7.07
CA TRP A 562 -24.77 -6.95 7.63
C TRP A 562 -26.21 -7.08 8.15
N GLY A 563 -26.64 -6.18 9.04
CA GLY A 563 -28.02 -6.11 9.53
C GLY A 563 -28.93 -5.30 8.63
N TYR A 564 -29.33 -4.11 9.08
CA TYR A 564 -30.24 -3.22 8.34
C TYR A 564 -29.52 -2.33 7.33
N SER A 565 -28.18 -2.25 7.31
CA SER A 565 -27.45 -1.43 6.35
C SER A 565 -26.05 -1.97 6.04
N SER A 566 -25.70 -2.01 4.76
CA SER A 566 -24.33 -2.28 4.28
C SER A 566 -23.52 -0.96 4.27
N THR A 567 -23.15 -0.47 3.09
CA THR A 567 -22.40 0.78 2.92
C THR A 567 -23.35 1.99 2.87
N HIS A 568 -23.03 3.07 3.57
CA HIS A 568 -23.83 4.31 3.54
C HIS A 568 -23.02 5.56 3.89
N GLY A 569 -23.64 6.73 3.97
CA GLY A 569 -22.94 7.99 4.33
C GLY A 569 -22.44 8.76 3.11
N GLY A 570 -21.32 9.44 3.29
CA GLY A 570 -20.65 10.21 2.25
C GLY A 570 -21.42 11.46 1.82
N GLU A 571 -21.98 12.18 2.80
CA GLU A 571 -22.49 13.53 2.58
C GLU A 571 -21.39 14.40 1.94
N ALA A 572 -21.77 15.36 1.08
CA ALA A 572 -20.83 16.16 0.30
C ALA A 572 -19.80 16.87 1.19
N GLN A 573 -20.21 17.35 2.37
CA GLN A 573 -19.32 18.10 3.26
C GLN A 573 -19.48 17.73 4.73
N GLN A 574 -18.47 17.96 5.54
CA GLN A 574 -18.59 18.07 6.99
C GLN A 574 -19.11 19.47 7.33
N VAL A 575 -20.35 19.58 7.80
CA VAL A 575 -20.89 20.86 8.25
C VAL A 575 -20.03 21.40 9.39
N GLY A 576 -19.68 22.69 9.28
CA GLY A 576 -18.83 23.38 10.24
C GLY A 576 -17.33 23.18 10.06
N ASN A 577 -16.88 22.45 9.03
CA ASN A 577 -15.47 22.27 8.75
C ASN A 577 -15.16 22.41 7.24
N ALA A 578 -14.55 23.53 6.87
CA ALA A 578 -14.25 23.86 5.48
C ALA A 578 -13.17 22.96 4.83
N ASN A 579 -12.39 22.23 5.63
CA ASN A 579 -11.35 21.33 5.13
C ASN A 579 -11.93 20.03 4.55
N PHE A 580 -13.18 19.71 4.87
CA PHE A 580 -13.86 18.48 4.44
C PHE A 580 -15.11 18.89 3.68
N ASN A 581 -14.93 19.45 2.48
CA ASN A 581 -16.00 20.15 1.75
C ASN A 581 -16.49 19.42 0.48
N PHE A 582 -15.93 18.24 0.16
CA PHE A 582 -16.41 17.37 -0.92
C PHE A 582 -16.25 15.88 -0.56
N THR A 583 -17.01 15.03 -1.25
CA THR A 583 -16.92 13.57 -1.17
C THR A 583 -16.94 13.00 -2.58
N THR A 584 -15.90 12.25 -2.96
CA THR A 584 -15.84 11.51 -4.23
C THR A 584 -15.27 10.12 -3.97
N VAL A 585 -16.06 9.08 -4.26
CA VAL A 585 -15.72 7.70 -3.93
C VAL A 585 -15.69 6.82 -5.18
N ASN A 586 -14.59 6.10 -5.36
CA ASN A 586 -14.55 4.93 -6.24
C ASN A 586 -14.93 3.70 -5.40
N MET A 587 -16.01 3.01 -5.77
CA MET A 587 -16.51 1.80 -5.12
C MET A 587 -16.49 0.64 -6.12
N VAL A 588 -15.37 -0.08 -6.16
CA VAL A 588 -15.03 -0.95 -7.29
C VAL A 588 -14.77 -2.40 -6.87
N GLY A 589 -15.37 -3.38 -7.53
CA GLY A 589 -14.94 -4.78 -7.39
C GLY A 589 -15.14 -5.37 -5.99
N ASN A 590 -16.05 -4.85 -5.16
CA ASN A 590 -16.31 -5.39 -3.83
C ASN A 590 -17.31 -6.55 -3.88
N TYR A 591 -17.19 -7.51 -2.96
CA TYR A 591 -18.04 -8.69 -2.87
C TYR A 591 -19.01 -8.58 -1.70
N TYR A 592 -20.30 -8.50 -1.98
CA TYR A 592 -21.37 -8.39 -0.98
C TYR A 592 -22.12 -9.71 -0.86
N LYS A 593 -22.13 -10.29 0.35
CA LYS A 593 -22.83 -11.53 0.67
C LYS A 593 -23.80 -11.33 1.83
N PRO A 594 -25.12 -11.25 1.57
CA PRO A 594 -26.12 -11.25 2.63
C PRO A 594 -26.03 -12.53 3.48
N GLY A 595 -26.09 -12.39 4.79
CA GLY A 595 -26.04 -13.51 5.74
C GLY A 595 -27.36 -13.72 6.50
N PRO A 596 -27.35 -14.55 7.56
CA PRO A 596 -28.51 -14.82 8.42
C PRO A 596 -29.10 -13.58 9.10
N ARG A 597 -28.29 -12.57 9.46
CA ARG A 597 -28.76 -11.32 10.06
C ARG A 597 -29.34 -10.34 9.04
N THR A 598 -28.95 -10.47 7.76
CA THR A 598 -29.28 -9.46 6.74
C THR A 598 -30.77 -9.38 6.44
N GLU A 599 -31.32 -8.21 6.75
CA GLU A 599 -32.74 -7.92 6.62
C GLU A 599 -33.19 -7.95 5.16
N SER A 600 -34.38 -8.49 4.93
CA SER A 600 -34.93 -8.77 3.60
C SER A 600 -34.93 -7.53 2.69
N GLY A 601 -35.23 -6.34 3.24
CA GLY A 601 -35.29 -5.08 2.50
C GLY A 601 -33.94 -4.55 2.00
N VAL A 602 -32.82 -5.04 2.52
CA VAL A 602 -31.47 -4.54 2.20
C VAL A 602 -30.51 -5.61 1.68
N ARG A 603 -30.99 -6.84 1.43
CA ARG A 603 -30.17 -7.94 0.86
C ARG A 603 -29.59 -7.65 -0.52
N SER A 604 -30.10 -6.64 -1.23
CA SER A 604 -29.58 -6.21 -2.55
C SER A 604 -29.07 -4.76 -2.53
N ARG A 605 -28.86 -4.18 -1.34
CA ARG A 605 -28.36 -2.81 -1.18
C ARG A 605 -26.83 -2.82 -1.18
N LEU A 606 -26.22 -2.14 -2.15
CA LEU A 606 -24.79 -1.86 -2.17
C LEU A 606 -24.49 -0.61 -1.35
N LEU A 607 -25.21 0.49 -1.64
CA LEU A 607 -24.92 1.82 -1.10
C LEU A 607 -26.20 2.59 -0.81
N THR A 608 -26.24 3.24 0.36
CA THR A 608 -27.22 4.28 0.71
C THR A 608 -26.52 5.62 0.88
N PRO A 609 -26.45 6.48 -0.15
CA PRO A 609 -25.89 7.81 -0.01
C PRO A 609 -26.72 8.63 0.99
N ASN A 610 -26.06 9.25 1.96
CA ASN A 610 -26.73 10.12 2.93
C ASN A 610 -26.73 11.58 2.44
N THR A 611 -27.72 12.34 2.90
CA THR A 611 -27.80 13.79 2.71
C THR A 611 -28.59 14.40 3.87
N ARG A 612 -28.26 15.65 4.23
CA ARG A 612 -29.01 16.42 5.24
C ARG A 612 -30.08 17.33 4.65
N ASN A 613 -29.94 17.77 3.41
CA ASN A 613 -30.82 18.77 2.78
C ASN A 613 -31.08 18.53 1.29
N GLY A 614 -31.13 17.26 0.89
CA GLY A 614 -31.43 16.85 -0.50
C GLY A 614 -30.20 16.74 -1.36
N ASP A 615 -30.37 16.74 -2.68
CA ASP A 615 -29.30 16.34 -3.61
C ASP A 615 -28.05 17.23 -3.57
N ALA A 616 -28.17 18.48 -3.08
CA ALA A 616 -27.05 19.40 -2.92
C ALA A 616 -25.98 18.94 -1.91
N ASP A 617 -26.30 17.98 -1.05
CA ASP A 617 -25.40 17.43 -0.02
C ASP A 617 -25.06 15.96 -0.27
N LEU A 618 -25.31 15.45 -1.48
CA LEU A 618 -24.84 14.13 -1.89
C LEU A 618 -23.36 14.19 -2.27
N GLY A 619 -22.58 13.24 -1.78
CA GLY A 619 -21.29 12.92 -2.38
C GLY A 619 -21.43 12.29 -3.77
N SER A 620 -20.31 12.21 -4.49
CA SER A 620 -20.21 11.60 -5.82
C SER A 620 -19.64 10.19 -5.73
N PHE A 621 -20.31 9.21 -6.33
CA PHE A 621 -19.94 7.80 -6.24
C PHE A 621 -19.84 7.15 -7.62
N TYR A 622 -18.66 6.62 -7.94
CA TYR A 622 -18.49 5.68 -9.05
C TYR A 622 -18.64 4.26 -8.50
N VAL A 623 -19.69 3.54 -8.90
CA VAL A 623 -19.99 2.19 -8.38
C VAL A 623 -19.97 1.19 -9.52
N SER A 624 -18.98 0.29 -9.54
CA SER A 624 -18.76 -0.61 -10.68
C SER A 624 -18.12 -1.94 -10.27
N GLY A 625 -18.40 -3.02 -11.01
CA GLY A 625 -17.78 -4.33 -10.84
C GLY A 625 -18.06 -5.02 -9.49
N ASN A 626 -18.94 -4.48 -8.65
CA ASN A 626 -19.29 -5.08 -7.37
C ASN A 626 -20.21 -6.29 -7.59
N TYR A 627 -19.99 -7.35 -6.83
CA TYR A 627 -20.78 -8.58 -6.89
C TYR A 627 -21.75 -8.64 -5.72
N MET A 628 -23.02 -8.96 -5.99
CA MET A 628 -24.07 -9.09 -4.96
C MET A 628 -24.66 -10.49 -5.00
N VAL A 629 -24.31 -11.31 -4.00
CA VAL A 629 -24.80 -12.68 -3.87
C VAL A 629 -26.33 -12.68 -3.79
N GLY A 630 -26.97 -13.51 -4.63
CA GLY A 630 -28.42 -13.64 -4.68
C GLY A 630 -29.14 -12.53 -5.45
N SER A 631 -28.41 -11.59 -6.08
CA SER A 631 -29.00 -10.55 -6.95
C SER A 631 -28.22 -10.40 -8.26
N PRO A 632 -28.53 -11.21 -9.29
CA PRO A 632 -27.91 -11.11 -10.60
C PRO A 632 -28.10 -9.73 -11.25
N ASN A 633 -29.24 -9.07 -11.01
CA ASN A 633 -29.53 -7.74 -11.55
C ASN A 633 -28.59 -6.67 -10.97
N VAL A 634 -28.37 -6.67 -9.64
CA VAL A 634 -27.44 -5.73 -9.01
C VAL A 634 -25.99 -6.03 -9.40
N THR A 635 -25.65 -7.30 -9.58
CA THR A 635 -24.32 -7.70 -10.06
C THR A 635 -24.07 -7.22 -11.50
N ALA A 636 -25.08 -7.32 -12.38
CA ALA A 636 -24.97 -6.87 -13.76
C ALA A 636 -25.00 -5.33 -13.92
N ASP A 637 -25.78 -4.65 -13.07
CA ASP A 637 -25.87 -3.19 -13.01
C ASP A 637 -25.91 -2.72 -11.55
N ASN A 638 -24.75 -2.28 -11.06
CA ASN A 638 -24.60 -1.83 -9.68
C ASN A 638 -25.46 -0.61 -9.34
N SER A 639 -25.91 0.19 -10.33
CA SER A 639 -26.78 1.34 -10.07
C SER A 639 -28.11 0.94 -9.43
N ILE A 640 -28.56 -0.31 -9.64
CA ILE A 640 -29.78 -0.87 -9.05
C ILE A 640 -29.62 -1.03 -7.52
N GLY A 641 -28.40 -1.31 -7.06
CA GLY A 641 -28.08 -1.47 -5.64
C GLY A 641 -27.96 -0.16 -4.86
N VAL A 642 -28.14 1.01 -5.50
CA VAL A 642 -27.90 2.35 -4.92
C VAL A 642 -29.24 3.03 -4.64
N SER A 643 -29.42 3.58 -3.43
CA SER A 643 -30.75 4.10 -3.00
C SER A 643 -31.12 5.42 -3.63
N ASN A 644 -30.16 6.33 -3.77
CA ASN A 644 -30.30 7.60 -4.46
C ASN A 644 -29.31 7.66 -5.62
N LYS A 645 -29.82 7.47 -6.84
CA LYS A 645 -28.99 7.44 -8.06
C LYS A 645 -28.43 8.80 -8.45
N ASN A 646 -28.90 9.90 -7.87
CA ASN A 646 -28.38 11.24 -8.14
C ASN A 646 -26.96 11.43 -7.60
N ALA A 647 -26.51 10.55 -6.69
CA ALA A 647 -25.14 10.51 -6.19
C ALA A 647 -24.17 9.83 -7.18
N LEU A 648 -24.66 9.21 -8.26
CA LEU A 648 -23.82 8.41 -9.16
C LEU A 648 -23.12 9.27 -10.21
N ILE A 649 -21.83 9.03 -10.38
CA ILE A 649 -21.01 9.56 -11.48
C ILE A 649 -20.67 8.45 -12.48
N SER A 650 -20.53 8.81 -13.76
CA SER A 650 -20.35 7.85 -14.85
C SER A 650 -18.92 7.38 -15.06
N SER A 651 -17.94 8.09 -14.49
CA SER A 651 -16.52 7.78 -14.61
C SER A 651 -15.87 7.83 -13.23
N PRO A 652 -14.91 6.93 -12.95
CA PRO A 652 -14.14 7.01 -11.72
C PRO A 652 -13.27 8.27 -11.73
N TRP A 653 -12.98 8.79 -10.54
CA TRP A 653 -11.83 9.69 -10.42
C TRP A 653 -10.53 8.88 -10.60
N ASN A 654 -9.45 9.52 -11.03
CA ASN A 654 -8.19 8.83 -11.34
C ASN A 654 -7.44 8.41 -10.08
N SER A 655 -7.89 7.31 -9.46
CA SER A 655 -7.29 6.75 -8.25
C SER A 655 -6.02 5.96 -8.54
N MET A 656 -5.17 5.85 -7.52
CA MET A 656 -3.98 5.00 -7.60
C MET A 656 -4.36 3.57 -7.95
N LYS A 657 -3.62 2.95 -8.88
CA LYS A 657 -3.87 1.57 -9.27
C LYS A 657 -3.38 0.62 -8.19
N ILE A 658 -4.18 -0.41 -7.95
CA ILE A 658 -3.80 -1.60 -7.19
C ILE A 658 -3.24 -2.61 -8.20
N GLU A 659 -2.06 -3.15 -7.92
CA GLU A 659 -1.37 -4.09 -8.78
C GLU A 659 -2.16 -5.41 -8.83
N GLY A 660 -2.38 -5.93 -10.05
CA GLY A 660 -3.15 -7.17 -10.21
C GLY A 660 -4.63 -7.05 -9.81
N GLU A 661 -5.28 -5.94 -10.15
CA GLU A 661 -6.70 -5.68 -9.87
C GLU A 661 -7.59 -6.90 -10.14
N GLN A 662 -8.36 -7.27 -9.12
CA GLN A 662 -9.12 -8.52 -9.07
C GLN A 662 -10.60 -8.26 -9.39
N THR A 663 -11.30 -9.26 -9.93
CA THR A 663 -12.77 -9.25 -9.88
C THR A 663 -13.24 -9.37 -8.43
N ALA A 664 -14.49 -9.04 -8.14
CA ALA A 664 -15.05 -9.18 -6.80
C ALA A 664 -14.97 -10.62 -6.27
N GLU A 665 -15.16 -11.61 -7.13
CA GLU A 665 -15.08 -13.02 -6.78
C GLU A 665 -13.64 -13.50 -6.54
N GLN A 666 -12.67 -12.98 -7.29
CA GLN A 666 -11.25 -13.22 -7.02
C GLN A 666 -10.81 -12.58 -5.70
N ALA A 667 -11.28 -11.35 -5.46
CA ALA A 667 -11.10 -10.64 -4.20
C ALA A 667 -11.69 -11.43 -3.04
N TYR A 668 -12.87 -12.05 -3.21
CA TYR A 668 -13.46 -12.91 -2.20
C TYR A 668 -12.52 -14.03 -1.75
N GLU A 669 -11.97 -14.81 -2.68
CA GLU A 669 -11.05 -15.89 -2.31
C GLU A 669 -9.76 -15.36 -1.68
N SER A 670 -9.18 -14.29 -2.23
CA SER A 670 -7.95 -13.68 -1.70
C SER A 670 -8.14 -13.13 -0.29
N VAL A 671 -9.24 -12.41 -0.04
CA VAL A 671 -9.54 -11.83 1.27
C VAL A 671 -9.75 -12.91 2.32
N LEU A 672 -10.47 -13.99 1.99
CA LEU A 672 -10.66 -15.12 2.90
C LEU A 672 -9.34 -15.86 3.21
N ALA A 673 -8.38 -15.84 2.29
CA ALA A 673 -7.06 -16.41 2.52
C ALA A 673 -6.20 -15.49 3.41
N TYR A 674 -6.11 -14.21 3.05
CA TYR A 674 -5.02 -13.35 3.53
C TYR A 674 -5.43 -12.26 4.52
N ALA A 675 -6.69 -11.83 4.62
CA ALA A 675 -7.04 -10.66 5.43
C ALA A 675 -6.95 -10.87 6.96
N GLY A 676 -6.60 -9.85 7.74
CA GLY A 676 -6.42 -9.91 9.18
C GLY A 676 -5.00 -10.33 9.57
N ALA A 677 -4.75 -10.60 10.85
CA ALA A 677 -3.47 -11.10 11.34
C ALA A 677 -3.25 -12.55 10.88
N SER A 678 -2.95 -12.72 9.59
CA SER A 678 -3.07 -13.99 8.85
C SER A 678 -1.81 -14.85 8.88
N LYS A 679 -0.65 -14.30 9.28
CA LYS A 679 0.58 -15.07 9.52
C LYS A 679 0.31 -16.28 10.42
N VAL A 680 -0.46 -16.08 11.49
CA VAL A 680 -1.03 -17.14 12.33
C VAL A 680 -2.39 -16.67 12.79
N ARG A 681 -3.51 -17.21 12.32
CA ARG A 681 -4.86 -16.79 12.75
C ARG A 681 -5.23 -17.34 14.12
N ASP A 682 -5.97 -16.56 14.90
CA ASP A 682 -6.60 -17.06 16.12
C ASP A 682 -7.94 -17.78 15.81
N SER A 683 -8.58 -18.33 16.84
CA SER A 683 -9.86 -19.05 16.70
C SER A 683 -11.02 -18.14 16.28
N VAL A 684 -10.95 -16.83 16.55
CA VAL A 684 -12.00 -15.87 16.19
C VAL A 684 -11.96 -15.59 14.70
N ASP A 685 -10.80 -15.22 14.16
CA ASP A 685 -10.63 -14.96 12.72
C ASP A 685 -10.91 -16.22 11.89
N THR A 686 -10.43 -17.38 12.35
CA THR A 686 -10.64 -18.67 11.68
C THR A 686 -12.13 -19.00 11.57
N ARG A 687 -12.88 -18.84 12.67
CA ARG A 687 -14.34 -19.06 12.68
C ARG A 687 -15.05 -18.10 11.73
N ILE A 688 -14.72 -16.80 11.76
CA ILE A 688 -15.40 -15.81 10.93
C ILE A 688 -15.17 -16.09 9.45
N ILE A 689 -13.96 -16.49 9.05
CA ILE A 689 -13.67 -16.88 7.66
C ILE A 689 -14.53 -18.07 7.24
N GLU A 690 -14.66 -19.08 8.10
CA GLU A 690 -15.49 -20.26 7.80
C GLU A 690 -16.98 -19.91 7.73
N GLU A 691 -17.46 -19.02 8.59
CA GLU A 691 -18.83 -18.49 8.55
C GLU A 691 -19.10 -17.72 7.25
N VAL A 692 -18.16 -16.86 6.84
CA VAL A 692 -18.23 -16.15 5.55
C VAL A 692 -18.18 -17.12 4.38
N ARG A 693 -17.37 -18.18 4.44
CA ARG A 693 -17.27 -19.22 3.39
C ARG A 693 -18.58 -19.97 3.25
N THR A 694 -19.09 -20.52 4.35
CA THR A 694 -20.31 -21.34 4.40
C THR A 694 -21.60 -20.53 4.33
N GLY A 695 -21.53 -19.21 4.53
CA GLY A 695 -22.71 -18.35 4.60
C GLY A 695 -23.53 -18.57 5.88
N THR A 696 -22.89 -18.97 6.97
CA THR A 696 -23.51 -19.23 8.27
C THR A 696 -23.15 -18.16 9.30
N ALA A 697 -23.82 -18.18 10.45
CA ALA A 697 -23.46 -17.37 11.60
C ALA A 697 -23.77 -18.18 12.87
N THR A 698 -22.76 -18.54 13.64
CA THR A 698 -22.90 -19.57 14.68
C THR A 698 -23.37 -19.01 16.02
N TYR A 699 -22.96 -17.78 16.34
CA TYR A 699 -23.13 -17.18 17.66
C TYR A 699 -23.99 -15.91 17.63
N GLY A 700 -24.43 -15.48 18.82
CA GLY A 700 -25.27 -14.31 19.01
C GLY A 700 -26.60 -14.37 18.26
N GLY A 701 -27.21 -13.19 18.07
CA GLY A 701 -28.37 -13.00 17.24
C GLY A 701 -28.00 -13.04 15.75
N ASN A 702 -27.80 -14.24 15.19
CA ASN A 702 -27.43 -14.46 13.79
C ASN A 702 -26.06 -13.84 13.41
N GLY A 703 -25.07 -13.95 14.30
CA GLY A 703 -23.73 -13.41 14.13
C GLY A 703 -23.52 -12.05 14.79
N ILE A 704 -24.56 -11.44 15.33
CA ILE A 704 -24.44 -10.19 16.10
C ILE A 704 -24.42 -10.54 17.58
N ILE A 705 -23.29 -10.31 18.23
CA ILE A 705 -23.04 -10.67 19.63
C ILE A 705 -23.23 -9.44 20.53
N GLU A 706 -23.66 -9.63 21.77
CA GLU A 706 -23.74 -8.56 22.77
C GLU A 706 -22.47 -8.49 23.63
N SER A 707 -21.77 -9.63 23.77
CA SER A 707 -20.52 -9.76 24.51
C SER A 707 -19.56 -10.71 23.80
N GLN A 708 -18.25 -10.43 23.88
CA GLN A 708 -17.20 -11.36 23.44
C GLN A 708 -17.29 -12.72 24.15
N ASN A 709 -17.91 -12.79 25.34
CA ASN A 709 -18.08 -14.05 26.08
C ASN A 709 -18.99 -15.05 25.35
N GLU A 710 -19.88 -14.59 24.46
CA GLU A 710 -20.73 -15.46 23.65
C GLU A 710 -19.92 -16.31 22.66
N VAL A 711 -18.72 -15.84 22.30
CA VAL A 711 -17.84 -16.48 21.31
C VAL A 711 -16.58 -17.09 21.95
N GLY A 712 -16.60 -17.25 23.28
CA GLY A 712 -15.52 -17.84 24.06
C GLY A 712 -14.51 -16.84 24.64
N GLY A 713 -14.72 -15.54 24.44
CA GLY A 713 -13.82 -14.49 24.92
C GLY A 713 -12.49 -14.43 24.16
N TRP A 714 -11.49 -13.79 24.76
CA TRP A 714 -10.17 -13.65 24.15
C TRP A 714 -9.46 -15.01 24.01
N PRO A 715 -9.05 -15.41 22.79
CA PRO A 715 -8.27 -16.61 22.60
C PRO A 715 -6.97 -16.58 23.41
N GLN A 716 -6.60 -17.71 23.99
CA GLN A 716 -5.29 -17.87 24.59
C GLN A 716 -4.25 -18.03 23.48
N LEU A 717 -3.35 -17.05 23.36
CA LEU A 717 -2.23 -17.10 22.40
C LEU A 717 -1.03 -17.80 23.02
N ARG A 718 -0.39 -18.69 22.25
CA ARG A 718 0.84 -19.37 22.66
C ARG A 718 2.04 -18.52 22.26
N SER A 719 2.99 -18.41 23.20
CA SER A 719 4.30 -17.83 22.92
C SER A 719 5.31 -18.94 22.67
N GLU A 720 6.14 -18.73 21.67
CA GLU A 720 7.32 -19.56 21.43
C GLU A 720 8.58 -18.88 21.96
N THR A 721 9.69 -19.61 21.97
CA THR A 721 10.99 -19.04 22.30
C THR A 721 11.42 -18.11 21.16
N PRO A 722 11.66 -16.81 21.42
CA PRO A 722 12.17 -15.93 20.39
C PRO A 722 13.56 -16.40 19.93
N PRO A 723 13.91 -16.24 18.64
CA PRO A 723 15.28 -16.41 18.17
C PRO A 723 16.25 -15.53 18.98
N GLN A 724 17.49 -15.96 19.10
CA GLN A 724 18.54 -15.15 19.74
C GLN A 724 18.86 -13.92 18.89
N ASP A 725 18.89 -12.76 19.53
CA ASP A 725 19.33 -11.45 19.01
C ASP A 725 20.31 -10.88 20.06
N SER A 726 21.60 -10.98 19.77
CA SER A 726 22.69 -10.75 20.72
C SER A 726 23.01 -9.27 20.93
N ASP A 727 22.74 -8.40 19.95
CA ASP A 727 22.98 -6.97 20.03
C ASP A 727 21.71 -6.11 20.17
N ARG A 728 20.54 -6.75 20.14
CA ARG A 728 19.21 -6.20 20.38
C ARG A 728 18.77 -5.20 19.32
N ASP A 729 19.05 -5.53 18.07
CA ASP A 729 18.73 -4.69 16.92
C ASP A 729 17.44 -5.09 16.20
N GLY A 730 16.75 -6.13 16.70
CA GLY A 730 15.49 -6.64 16.19
C GLY A 730 15.64 -7.68 15.09
N MET A 731 16.86 -8.07 14.74
CA MET A 731 17.16 -9.15 13.79
C MET A 731 17.81 -10.34 14.53
N PRO A 732 17.43 -11.59 14.21
CA PRO A 732 18.08 -12.76 14.81
C PRO A 732 19.52 -12.97 14.34
N ASP A 733 20.40 -13.43 15.24
CA ASP A 733 21.81 -13.73 14.97
C ASP A 733 22.02 -14.67 13.77
N GLU A 734 21.09 -15.61 13.58
CA GLU A 734 21.11 -16.56 12.45
C GLU A 734 20.77 -15.88 11.13
N TRP A 735 19.78 -14.99 11.13
CA TRP A 735 19.38 -14.23 9.96
C TRP A 735 20.48 -13.24 9.55
N GLU A 736 21.07 -12.54 10.52
CA GLU A 736 22.18 -11.63 10.28
C GLU A 736 23.38 -12.33 9.64
N ARG A 737 23.82 -13.46 10.20
CA ARG A 737 24.92 -14.26 9.61
C ARG A 737 24.58 -14.72 8.20
N ALA A 738 23.34 -15.11 7.94
CA ALA A 738 22.89 -15.50 6.60
C ALA A 738 22.88 -14.33 5.60
N ASN A 739 22.77 -13.09 6.08
CA ASN A 739 22.76 -11.86 5.27
C ASN A 739 24.10 -11.08 5.34
N ASN A 740 25.18 -11.70 5.82
CA ASN A 740 26.52 -11.11 5.94
C ASN A 740 26.59 -9.87 6.87
N LEU A 741 25.76 -9.85 7.91
CA LEU A 741 25.77 -8.87 8.98
C LEU A 741 26.49 -9.42 10.22
N ASN A 742 26.75 -8.55 11.21
CA ASN A 742 27.48 -8.93 12.41
C ASN A 742 26.53 -8.92 13.63
N PRO A 743 26.21 -10.09 14.21
CA PRO A 743 25.30 -10.24 15.37
C PRO A 743 25.69 -9.54 16.69
N PHE A 744 26.74 -8.74 16.65
CA PHE A 744 27.26 -7.97 17.78
C PHE A 744 27.40 -6.49 17.42
N ASN A 745 26.72 -6.02 16.37
CA ASN A 745 26.76 -4.67 15.84
C ASN A 745 25.37 -4.15 15.44
N ALA A 746 24.60 -3.72 16.44
CA ALA A 746 23.24 -3.25 16.24
C ALA A 746 23.06 -2.08 15.24
N ALA A 747 24.14 -1.41 14.84
CA ALA A 747 24.08 -0.33 13.86
C ALA A 747 23.84 -0.83 12.42
N ASP A 748 24.21 -2.08 12.10
CA ASP A 748 24.08 -2.59 10.73
C ASP A 748 22.64 -2.90 10.32
N ARG A 749 21.70 -2.99 11.28
CA ARG A 749 20.24 -2.90 11.06
C ARG A 749 19.81 -1.79 10.10
N ASN A 750 20.55 -0.68 10.09
CA ASN A 750 20.26 0.52 9.30
C ASN A 750 21.07 0.58 7.99
N THR A 751 21.90 -0.43 7.71
CA THR A 751 22.46 -0.64 6.37
C THR A 751 21.32 -0.83 5.39
N LYS A 752 21.40 -0.22 4.21
CA LYS A 752 20.35 -0.30 3.20
C LYS A 752 20.71 -1.31 2.11
N ASP A 753 19.70 -2.01 1.60
CA ASP A 753 19.85 -2.81 0.39
C ASP A 753 19.91 -1.92 -0.87
N SER A 754 20.01 -2.54 -2.05
CA SER A 754 20.10 -1.82 -3.32
C SER A 754 18.83 -1.04 -3.71
N ILE A 755 17.71 -1.31 -3.05
CA ILE A 755 16.40 -0.68 -3.31
C ILE A 755 16.11 0.42 -2.28
N GLY A 756 16.74 0.36 -1.10
CA GLY A 756 16.72 1.40 -0.07
C GLY A 756 16.11 0.97 1.26
N TYR A 757 15.62 -0.27 1.40
CA TYR A 757 15.13 -0.80 2.68
C TYR A 757 16.30 -1.04 3.62
N THR A 758 16.11 -0.75 4.92
CA THR A 758 17.10 -1.15 5.94
C THR A 758 17.15 -2.67 6.10
N MET A 759 18.23 -3.21 6.65
CA MET A 759 18.31 -4.66 6.94
C MET A 759 17.23 -5.11 7.92
N LEU A 760 16.85 -4.26 8.88
CA LEU A 760 15.71 -4.53 9.76
C LEU A 760 14.41 -4.65 8.96
N GLU A 761 14.15 -3.74 8.03
CA GLU A 761 12.96 -3.82 7.17
C GLU A 761 13.01 -5.06 6.27
N ARG A 762 14.18 -5.42 5.74
CA ARG A 762 14.40 -6.65 4.97
C ARG A 762 14.02 -7.89 5.77
N TYR A 763 14.48 -7.98 7.01
CA TYR A 763 14.12 -9.06 7.92
C TYR A 763 12.60 -9.09 8.15
N ILE A 764 12.02 -7.97 8.59
CA ILE A 764 10.59 -7.85 8.94
C ILE A 764 9.67 -8.20 7.76
N ASN A 765 10.02 -7.79 6.55
CA ASN A 765 9.25 -8.07 5.34
C ASN A 765 9.37 -9.54 4.92
N GLY A 766 10.59 -10.11 4.96
CA GLY A 766 10.83 -11.51 4.62
C GLY A 766 10.16 -12.54 5.55
N LEU A 767 9.57 -12.11 6.68
CA LEU A 767 8.78 -12.97 7.57
C LEU A 767 7.39 -13.33 7.02
N VAL A 768 6.92 -12.64 5.98
CA VAL A 768 5.54 -12.72 5.46
C VAL A 768 5.44 -12.61 3.93
N ASP A 769 6.57 -12.54 3.23
CA ASP A 769 6.66 -12.43 1.77
C ASP A 769 6.66 -13.80 1.05
#